data_AF-A0A523MEZ1-F1
#
_entry.id   AF-A0A523MEZ1-F1
#
_cell.length_a   1.000
_cell.length_b   1.000
_cell.length_c   1.000
_cell.angle_alpha   90.00
_cell.angle_beta   90.00
_cell.angle_gamma   90.00
#
_symmetry.space_group_name_H-M   'P 1'
#
loop_
_entity.id
_entity.type
_entity.pdbx_description
1 polymer ?
#
loop_
_entity_poly.entity_id
_entity_poly.type
_entity_poly.pdbx_seq_one_letter_code
_entity_poly.pdbx_strand_id
1 'polypeptide(L)'
;MESTVTGSRIPHFYKMSIDERIRVVHERGMLSDKDLENLVSGEATLGLTAADKMIENVIGVLGLPIGLGLNFLINSREYVVPLVVEEPSIVAALSAAAKLARSSGGFTTTSTDPVLIGQIQVIEVPDMTRAKAAVLERKQEIIDLANSFHPRMVARGGGAVDLELASFPLQSMGGEMLVVHLLVDTRDAMGANLVNGMCEGVAPLIESITEGEVFLRILSNLADRALATAEVTLSTDQLAGKGYAGERVRDGIIIAADFAQVDPYRATTHNKGIMNGVDAVALATGNDWRAIEAGAHAWAARHGRYTSLSHWWKDDEGNLRGRIELPMKVGIVGGPLESNPGVAMNLRLLGVKSATELAEVMAAVGLAQNFAALRALATDGVQTGHMTLHARSVVKASGAPDALFDEALERLVRSGEIKVWKAEEILAELRAERRKGATIRQRPDTETGVGYGKIILLGEHAVVYGRHAIGCPLPLTMRAVVEDADKGMELIIPRWGIEYQLAKPPEQRRSFERAAGAIMDQLGLSDRGLRIEVFPDVPRGMGMGGSAALAVAIVRALDIHYRLDLSDEEVNQLAFQSEQIAHGSPSGIDNTLATYGKPLIFRMGNPPLIEPLNIPKPLSLVVAMTRTEGLTARTVQNVREARARQPQLYEKIFDNIDALVLQAVSAVQDNDLATLGELMNVCQGLLNALQVSTPELERLIGVARRAGALGAKLTGGGGGGAVIALCDGNAEDVQTAIERQGFHAISILAGNQP
;
A
#
# COMPACT_ATOMS: atom_id res chain seq x y z
N MET A 1 -34.04 -5.54 -8.35
CA MET A 1 -33.14 -6.70 -8.51
C MET A 1 -31.93 -6.22 -9.28
N GLU A 2 -30.99 -5.56 -8.61
CA GLU A 2 -29.69 -5.23 -9.19
C GLU A 2 -28.73 -6.35 -8.82
N SER A 3 -28.23 -7.07 -9.83
CA SER A 3 -27.21 -8.10 -9.64
C SER A 3 -25.90 -7.41 -9.24
N THR A 4 -25.63 -7.35 -7.94
CA THR A 4 -24.30 -7.03 -7.41
C THR A 4 -23.29 -7.97 -8.06
N VAL A 5 -22.28 -7.41 -8.74
CA VAL A 5 -21.22 -8.14 -9.43
C VAL A 5 -20.30 -8.78 -8.37
N THR A 6 -20.76 -9.84 -7.73
CA THR A 6 -19.98 -10.67 -6.81
C THR A 6 -19.21 -11.69 -7.62
N GLY A 7 -17.98 -11.34 -8.03
CA GLY A 7 -17.14 -12.25 -8.80
C GLY A 7 -15.69 -12.21 -8.36
N SER A 8 -15.11 -13.39 -8.13
CA SER A 8 -13.67 -13.63 -7.88
C SER A 8 -12.77 -13.22 -9.05
N ARG A 9 -13.36 -12.99 -10.23
CA ARG A 9 -12.68 -12.52 -11.44
C ARG A 9 -12.65 -11.00 -11.48
N ILE A 10 -11.46 -10.43 -11.28
CA ILE A 10 -11.19 -9.00 -11.41
C ILE A 10 -10.19 -8.79 -12.55
N PRO A 11 -10.65 -8.39 -13.75
CA PRO A 11 -9.77 -8.18 -14.90
C PRO A 11 -8.70 -7.13 -14.61
N HIS A 12 -7.48 -7.37 -15.08
CA HIS A 12 -6.36 -6.41 -15.00
C HIS A 12 -6.00 -5.93 -13.58
N PHE A 13 -6.38 -6.67 -12.53
CA PHE A 13 -6.11 -6.32 -11.12
C PHE A 13 -4.63 -6.04 -10.84
N TYR A 14 -3.72 -6.80 -11.45
CA TYR A 14 -2.28 -6.62 -11.31
C TYR A 14 -1.74 -5.29 -11.91
N LYS A 15 -2.50 -4.67 -12.82
CA LYS A 15 -2.16 -3.36 -13.42
C LYS A 15 -2.69 -2.17 -12.62
N MET A 16 -3.66 -2.41 -11.73
CA MET A 16 -4.26 -1.37 -10.88
C MET A 16 -3.28 -0.92 -9.80
N SER A 17 -3.36 0.34 -9.42
CA SER A 17 -2.77 0.90 -8.20
C SER A 17 -3.41 0.28 -6.94
N ILE A 18 -2.78 0.46 -5.78
CA ILE A 18 -3.31 -0.08 -4.51
C ILE A 18 -4.70 0.49 -4.20
N ASP A 19 -4.91 1.80 -4.38
CA ASP A 19 -6.19 2.46 -4.10
C ASP A 19 -7.30 1.99 -5.04
N GLU A 20 -6.98 1.72 -6.30
CA GLU A 20 -7.92 1.12 -7.26
C GLU A 20 -8.28 -0.32 -6.88
N ARG A 21 -7.30 -1.12 -6.46
CA ARG A 21 -7.54 -2.49 -5.99
C ARG A 21 -8.47 -2.52 -4.79
N ILE A 22 -8.21 -1.68 -3.79
CA ILE A 22 -9.02 -1.60 -2.58
C ILE A 22 -10.46 -1.17 -2.93
N ARG A 23 -10.63 -0.13 -3.75
CA ARG A 23 -11.95 0.34 -4.21
C ARG A 23 -12.72 -0.74 -4.96
N VAL A 24 -12.11 -1.43 -5.91
CA VAL A 24 -12.79 -2.48 -6.68
C VAL A 24 -13.23 -3.65 -5.81
N VAL A 25 -12.45 -4.01 -4.79
CA VAL A 25 -12.82 -5.08 -3.84
C VAL A 25 -13.98 -4.63 -2.94
N HIS A 26 -13.98 -3.37 -2.49
CA HIS A 26 -15.08 -2.76 -1.74
C HIS A 26 -16.37 -2.65 -2.56
N GLU A 27 -16.31 -2.12 -3.78
CA GLU A 27 -17.46 -1.99 -4.69
C GLU A 27 -18.15 -3.33 -5.01
N ARG A 28 -17.39 -4.43 -4.92
CA ARG A 28 -17.90 -5.80 -5.10
C ARG A 28 -18.50 -6.42 -3.84
N GLY A 29 -18.57 -5.66 -2.75
CA GLY A 29 -19.13 -6.08 -1.46
C GLY A 29 -18.25 -7.06 -0.69
N MET A 30 -16.98 -7.19 -1.05
CA MET A 30 -16.04 -8.11 -0.35
C MET A 30 -15.38 -7.46 0.87
N LEU A 31 -15.40 -6.13 0.94
CA LEU A 31 -14.96 -5.33 2.09
C LEU A 31 -16.13 -4.44 2.53
N SER A 32 -16.27 -4.25 3.84
CA SER A 32 -17.22 -3.27 4.38
C SER A 32 -16.67 -1.84 4.31
N ASP A 33 -17.53 -0.83 4.46
CA ASP A 33 -17.11 0.58 4.57
C ASP A 33 -16.07 0.77 5.69
N LYS A 34 -16.27 0.07 6.82
CA LYS A 34 -15.32 0.07 7.93
C LYS A 34 -13.98 -0.56 7.56
N ASP A 35 -13.98 -1.63 6.77
CA ASP A 35 -12.73 -2.25 6.31
C ASP A 35 -11.96 -1.31 5.35
N LEU A 36 -12.69 -0.59 4.47
CA LEU A 36 -12.12 0.43 3.60
C LEU A 36 -11.48 1.57 4.42
N GLU A 37 -12.21 2.11 5.40
CA GLU A 37 -11.70 3.14 6.31
C GLU A 37 -10.46 2.65 7.05
N ASN A 38 -10.45 1.42 7.57
CA ASN A 38 -9.31 0.83 8.26
C ASN A 38 -8.09 0.64 7.35
N LEU A 39 -8.30 0.25 6.08
CA LEU A 39 -7.22 0.10 5.10
C LEU A 39 -6.62 1.45 4.69
N VAL A 40 -7.46 2.48 4.53
CA VAL A 40 -7.01 3.83 4.14
C VAL A 40 -6.33 4.56 5.30
N SER A 41 -6.82 4.38 6.53
CA SER A 41 -6.24 4.98 7.75
C SER A 41 -5.00 4.24 8.28
N GLY A 42 -4.79 2.99 7.86
CA GLY A 42 -3.73 2.12 8.35
C GLY A 42 -4.09 1.33 9.61
N GLU A 43 -5.29 1.51 10.17
CA GLU A 43 -5.79 0.80 11.35
C GLU A 43 -6.02 -0.71 11.12
N ALA A 44 -6.00 -1.17 9.86
CA ALA A 44 -5.99 -2.59 9.52
C ALA A 44 -4.68 -3.30 9.92
N THR A 45 -3.63 -2.56 10.26
CA THR A 45 -2.33 -3.12 10.69
C THR A 45 -2.29 -3.42 12.18
N LEU A 46 -1.51 -4.43 12.58
CA LEU A 46 -1.34 -4.79 13.98
C LEU A 46 -0.53 -3.70 14.72
N GLY A 47 -1.13 -3.08 15.74
CA GLY A 47 -0.47 -2.10 16.59
C GLY A 47 0.43 -2.74 17.65
N LEU A 48 1.47 -2.00 18.10
CA LEU A 48 2.45 -2.48 19.09
C LEU A 48 1.81 -2.94 20.41
N THR A 49 0.84 -2.19 20.94
CA THR A 49 0.17 -2.56 22.20
C THR A 49 -0.66 -3.84 22.08
N ALA A 50 -1.20 -4.13 20.90
CA ALA A 50 -1.90 -5.40 20.65
C ALA A 50 -0.88 -6.54 20.50
N ALA A 51 0.23 -6.30 19.80
CA ALA A 51 1.31 -7.26 19.64
C ALA A 51 1.94 -7.68 20.98
N ASP A 52 2.19 -6.73 21.90
CA ASP A 52 2.73 -6.98 23.25
C ASP A 52 1.83 -7.87 24.12
N LYS A 53 0.54 -7.95 23.80
CA LYS A 53 -0.41 -8.87 24.46
C LYS A 53 -0.50 -10.23 23.77
N MET A 54 0.08 -10.38 22.58
CA MET A 54 0.03 -11.62 21.80
C MET A 54 1.22 -12.54 22.11
N ILE A 55 2.40 -11.99 22.33
CA ILE A 55 3.64 -12.75 22.61
C ILE A 55 4.53 -11.97 23.59
N GLU A 56 5.54 -12.64 24.13
CA GLU A 56 6.50 -12.06 25.07
C GLU A 56 7.60 -11.23 24.38
N ASN A 57 8.19 -10.26 25.10
CA ASN A 57 9.37 -9.49 24.70
C ASN A 57 9.22 -8.72 23.37
N VAL A 58 8.05 -8.10 23.14
CA VAL A 58 7.77 -7.37 21.90
C VAL A 58 8.51 -6.02 21.86
N ILE A 59 9.26 -5.81 20.78
CA ILE A 59 9.96 -4.54 20.48
C ILE A 59 9.49 -3.89 19.17
N GLY A 60 8.62 -4.54 18.43
CA GLY A 60 8.27 -4.18 17.05
C GLY A 60 7.19 -5.06 16.45
N VAL A 61 6.67 -4.64 15.28
CA VAL A 61 5.80 -5.45 14.43
C VAL A 61 6.45 -5.58 13.06
N LEU A 62 6.59 -6.81 12.56
CA LEU A 62 7.07 -7.10 11.22
C LEU A 62 5.89 -7.21 10.25
N GLY A 63 5.83 -6.32 9.26
CA GLY A 63 4.80 -6.35 8.22
C GLY A 63 5.18 -7.26 7.04
N LEU A 64 4.25 -8.09 6.58
CA LEU A 64 4.35 -8.87 5.35
C LEU A 64 3.31 -8.40 4.31
N PRO A 65 3.59 -8.49 3.00
CA PRO A 65 2.63 -8.08 1.97
C PRO A 65 1.35 -8.93 1.99
N ILE A 66 0.20 -8.28 1.82
CA ILE A 66 -1.08 -8.95 1.59
C ILE A 66 -1.44 -8.84 0.10
N GLY A 67 -1.63 -9.99 -0.55
CA GLY A 67 -2.11 -10.11 -1.92
C GLY A 67 -3.43 -10.87 -2.01
N LEU A 68 -4.09 -10.83 -3.16
CA LEU A 68 -5.34 -11.54 -3.41
C LEU A 68 -5.16 -12.56 -4.55
N GLY A 69 -5.39 -13.83 -4.25
CA GLY A 69 -5.55 -14.93 -5.20
C GLY A 69 -6.93 -14.85 -5.85
N LEU A 70 -6.97 -14.57 -7.14
CA LEU A 70 -8.21 -14.36 -7.90
C LEU A 70 -8.63 -15.62 -8.67
N ASN A 71 -9.89 -15.63 -9.12
CA ASN A 71 -10.49 -16.62 -10.01
C ASN A 71 -10.80 -18.00 -9.40
N PHE A 72 -10.63 -18.20 -8.10
CA PHE A 72 -10.93 -19.49 -7.47
C PHE A 72 -12.43 -19.81 -7.58
N LEU A 73 -12.72 -20.98 -8.13
CA LEU A 73 -14.03 -21.61 -8.16
C LEU A 73 -13.87 -22.96 -7.47
N ILE A 74 -14.49 -23.13 -6.31
CA ILE A 74 -14.35 -24.32 -5.46
C ILE A 74 -15.76 -24.78 -5.09
N ASN A 75 -16.12 -26.03 -5.41
CA ASN A 75 -17.47 -26.57 -5.20
C ASN A 75 -18.56 -25.62 -5.77
N SER A 76 -18.34 -25.12 -6.98
CA SER A 76 -19.20 -24.14 -7.67
C SER A 76 -19.38 -22.78 -6.97
N ARG A 77 -18.60 -22.50 -5.91
CA ARG A 77 -18.59 -21.22 -5.19
C ARG A 77 -17.33 -20.43 -5.53
N GLU A 78 -17.48 -19.11 -5.70
CA GLU A 78 -16.37 -18.22 -6.00
C GLU A 78 -15.66 -17.73 -4.75
N TYR A 79 -14.32 -17.69 -4.79
CA TYR A 79 -13.49 -17.19 -3.70
C TYR A 79 -12.46 -16.17 -4.19
N VAL A 80 -12.26 -15.12 -3.40
CA VAL A 80 -11.06 -14.28 -3.45
C VAL A 80 -10.23 -14.67 -2.24
N VAL A 81 -9.04 -15.21 -2.49
CA VAL A 81 -8.22 -15.82 -1.45
C VAL A 81 -7.17 -14.82 -0.95
N PRO A 82 -7.22 -14.33 0.30
CA PRO A 82 -6.16 -13.48 0.83
C PRO A 82 -4.90 -14.32 1.07
N LEU A 83 -3.74 -13.77 0.71
CA LEU A 83 -2.43 -14.42 0.77
C LEU A 83 -1.43 -13.46 1.41
N VAL A 84 -0.76 -13.90 2.46
CA VAL A 84 0.33 -13.16 3.11
C VAL A 84 1.64 -13.87 2.86
N VAL A 85 2.48 -13.30 1.99
CA VAL A 85 3.75 -13.92 1.60
C VAL A 85 4.72 -12.89 1.02
N GLU A 86 6.01 -13.07 1.26
CA GLU A 86 7.09 -12.24 0.76
C GLU A 86 7.65 -12.74 -0.58
N GLU A 87 7.56 -14.05 -0.84
CA GLU A 87 8.10 -14.66 -2.05
C GLU A 87 7.31 -14.19 -3.29
N PRO A 88 7.99 -13.58 -4.27
CA PRO A 88 7.32 -13.11 -5.46
C PRO A 88 6.73 -14.24 -6.31
N SER A 89 5.82 -13.89 -7.22
CA SER A 89 5.18 -14.79 -8.19
C SER A 89 4.14 -15.74 -7.62
N ILE A 90 4.13 -16.05 -6.31
CA ILE A 90 3.15 -16.97 -5.70
C ILE A 90 1.71 -16.53 -6.00
N VAL A 91 1.36 -15.29 -5.66
CA VAL A 91 0.00 -14.75 -5.86
C VAL A 91 -0.43 -14.76 -7.34
N ALA A 92 0.50 -14.44 -8.24
CA ALA A 92 0.25 -14.41 -9.67
C ALA A 92 0.09 -15.82 -10.26
N ALA A 93 0.94 -16.76 -9.84
CA ALA A 93 0.91 -18.16 -10.23
C ALA A 93 -0.41 -18.82 -9.78
N LEU A 94 -0.80 -18.62 -8.52
CA LEU A 94 -2.10 -19.07 -7.99
C LEU A 94 -3.27 -18.52 -8.81
N SER A 95 -3.30 -17.22 -9.03
CA SER A 95 -4.40 -16.57 -9.77
C SER A 95 -4.51 -17.07 -11.21
N ALA A 96 -3.38 -17.37 -11.86
CA ALA A 96 -3.33 -17.92 -13.21
C ALA A 96 -3.75 -19.40 -13.25
N ALA A 97 -3.30 -20.21 -12.29
CA ALA A 97 -3.71 -21.61 -12.13
C ALA A 97 -5.23 -21.72 -11.87
N ALA A 98 -5.75 -20.94 -10.93
CA ALA A 98 -7.18 -20.90 -10.63
C ALA A 98 -8.01 -20.47 -11.85
N LYS A 99 -7.53 -19.50 -12.64
CA LYS A 99 -8.19 -19.08 -13.88
C LYS A 99 -8.31 -20.21 -14.90
N LEU A 100 -7.28 -21.06 -15.03
CA LEU A 100 -7.31 -22.22 -15.93
C LEU A 100 -8.23 -23.32 -15.38
N ALA A 101 -8.12 -23.64 -14.09
CA ALA A 101 -9.01 -24.61 -13.44
C ALA A 101 -10.48 -24.20 -13.62
N ARG A 102 -10.79 -22.92 -13.47
CA ARG A 102 -12.15 -22.39 -13.61
C ARG A 102 -12.76 -22.65 -14.98
N SER A 103 -11.99 -22.60 -16.07
CA SER A 103 -12.54 -22.92 -17.41
C SER A 103 -12.93 -24.39 -17.57
N SER A 104 -12.49 -25.26 -16.65
CA SER A 104 -12.87 -26.68 -16.58
C SER A 104 -13.76 -27.01 -15.36
N GLY A 105 -14.47 -26.02 -14.82
CA GLY A 105 -15.40 -26.22 -13.70
C GLY A 105 -14.82 -25.93 -12.31
N GLY A 106 -13.53 -25.59 -12.22
CA GLY A 106 -12.88 -25.23 -10.96
C GLY A 106 -12.32 -26.44 -10.21
N PHE A 107 -12.25 -26.31 -8.89
CA PHE A 107 -11.81 -27.35 -7.98
C PHE A 107 -13.01 -28.01 -7.29
N THR A 108 -12.91 -29.30 -7.05
CA THR A 108 -13.85 -30.04 -6.20
C THR A 108 -13.14 -30.40 -4.91
N THR A 109 -13.75 -30.10 -3.77
CA THR A 109 -13.15 -30.30 -2.45
C THR A 109 -14.07 -31.06 -1.52
N THR A 110 -13.47 -31.81 -0.60
CA THR A 110 -14.16 -32.48 0.51
C THR A 110 -13.28 -32.45 1.75
N SER A 111 -13.89 -32.56 2.92
CA SER A 111 -13.18 -32.63 4.19
C SER A 111 -13.81 -33.67 5.12
N THR A 112 -13.00 -34.26 5.99
CA THR A 112 -13.50 -35.07 7.11
C THR A 112 -13.90 -34.18 8.28
N ASP A 113 -14.51 -34.77 9.31
CA ASP A 113 -14.80 -34.06 10.54
C ASP A 113 -13.52 -33.48 11.16
N PRO A 114 -13.57 -32.29 11.80
CA PRO A 114 -12.39 -31.56 12.30
C PRO A 114 -11.90 -32.13 13.65
N VAL A 115 -11.58 -33.42 13.64
CA VAL A 115 -11.15 -34.20 14.80
C VAL A 115 -9.64 -34.07 14.99
N LEU A 116 -9.23 -33.74 16.22
CA LEU A 116 -7.85 -33.75 16.66
C LEU A 116 -7.59 -34.92 17.61
N ILE A 117 -6.32 -35.33 17.67
CA ILE A 117 -5.84 -36.34 18.61
C ILE A 117 -5.17 -35.63 19.78
N GLY A 118 -5.66 -35.85 21.00
CA GLY A 118 -4.95 -35.58 22.25
C GLY A 118 -4.24 -36.84 22.74
N GLN A 119 -2.97 -36.75 23.11
CA GLN A 119 -2.19 -37.90 23.57
C GLN A 119 -1.93 -37.81 25.07
N ILE A 120 -2.21 -38.90 25.78
CA ILE A 120 -1.88 -39.09 27.18
C ILE A 120 -0.92 -40.27 27.27
N GLN A 121 0.33 -39.99 27.62
CA GLN A 121 1.37 -40.99 27.78
C GLN A 121 1.35 -41.52 29.21
N VAL A 122 1.25 -42.84 29.35
CA VAL A 122 1.33 -43.56 30.62
C VAL A 122 2.55 -44.47 30.60
N ILE A 123 3.37 -44.38 31.64
CA ILE A 123 4.57 -45.20 31.86
C ILE A 123 4.40 -46.02 33.14
N GLU A 124 5.35 -46.92 33.39
CA GLU A 124 5.36 -47.79 34.58
C GLU A 124 4.08 -48.64 34.76
N VAL A 125 3.41 -48.97 33.66
CA VAL A 125 2.16 -49.74 33.66
C VAL A 125 2.43 -51.19 34.11
N PRO A 126 1.90 -51.67 35.25
CA PRO A 126 2.23 -53.00 35.78
C PRO A 126 1.78 -54.16 34.89
N ASP A 127 0.61 -54.02 34.26
CA ASP A 127 0.07 -55.00 33.31
C ASP A 127 -0.59 -54.25 32.14
N MET A 128 0.11 -54.22 31.00
CA MET A 128 -0.32 -53.52 29.78
C MET A 128 -1.65 -54.06 29.22
N THR A 129 -1.89 -55.36 29.33
CA THR A 129 -3.10 -55.98 28.78
C THR A 129 -4.31 -55.63 29.62
N ARG A 130 -4.19 -55.76 30.95
CA ARG A 130 -5.23 -55.37 31.90
C ARG A 130 -5.53 -53.87 31.82
N ALA A 131 -4.50 -53.03 31.76
CA ALA A 131 -4.65 -51.58 31.66
C ALA A 131 -5.41 -51.17 30.39
N LYS A 132 -5.06 -51.73 29.22
CA LYS A 132 -5.79 -51.45 27.97
C LYS A 132 -7.25 -51.87 28.05
N ALA A 133 -7.54 -53.06 28.57
CA ALA A 133 -8.90 -53.55 28.72
C ALA A 133 -9.72 -52.65 29.67
N ALA A 134 -9.15 -52.26 30.80
CA ALA A 134 -9.82 -51.41 31.79
C ALA A 134 -10.10 -50.00 31.26
N VAL A 135 -9.17 -49.40 30.50
CA VAL A 135 -9.39 -48.10 29.86
C VAL A 135 -10.50 -48.18 28.81
N LEU A 136 -10.55 -49.26 28.02
CA LEU A 136 -11.62 -49.46 27.03
C LEU A 136 -12.98 -49.71 27.69
N GLU A 137 -13.04 -50.46 28.79
CA GLU A 137 -14.28 -50.70 29.55
C GLU A 137 -14.86 -49.39 30.12
N ARG A 138 -13.99 -48.48 30.56
CA ARG A 138 -14.35 -47.17 31.10
C ARG A 138 -14.29 -46.03 30.08
N LYS A 139 -14.25 -46.35 28.78
CA LYS A 139 -14.12 -45.37 27.68
C LYS A 139 -15.16 -44.26 27.75
N GLN A 140 -16.43 -44.60 27.96
CA GLN A 140 -17.50 -43.60 28.01
C GLN A 140 -17.34 -42.64 29.18
N GLU A 141 -16.94 -43.15 30.35
CA GLU A 141 -16.68 -42.32 31.54
C GLU A 141 -15.55 -41.33 31.30
N ILE A 142 -14.47 -41.76 30.62
CA ILE A 142 -13.35 -40.89 30.25
C ILE A 142 -13.81 -39.80 29.27
N ILE A 143 -14.60 -40.16 28.26
CA ILE A 143 -15.16 -39.22 27.28
C ILE A 143 -16.09 -38.21 27.96
N ASP A 144 -16.97 -38.66 28.85
CA ASP A 144 -17.90 -37.78 29.58
C ASP A 144 -17.14 -36.82 30.51
N LEU A 145 -16.10 -37.31 31.19
CA LEU A 145 -15.22 -36.47 32.00
C LEU A 145 -14.50 -35.42 31.14
N ALA A 146 -13.89 -35.82 30.01
CA ALA A 146 -13.25 -34.89 29.08
C ALA A 146 -14.22 -33.79 28.62
N ASN A 147 -15.44 -34.17 28.25
CA ASN A 147 -16.49 -33.28 27.79
C ASN A 147 -16.98 -32.32 28.88
N SER A 148 -16.93 -32.72 30.16
CA SER A 148 -17.34 -31.88 31.29
C SER A 148 -16.50 -30.61 31.45
N PHE A 149 -15.23 -30.62 31.00
CA PHE A 149 -14.34 -29.45 31.06
C PHE A 149 -14.68 -28.39 30.01
N HIS A 150 -15.38 -28.76 28.93
CA HIS A 150 -15.71 -27.85 27.82
C HIS A 150 -17.20 -27.91 27.40
N PRO A 151 -18.14 -27.61 28.32
CA PRO A 151 -19.58 -27.80 28.08
C PRO A 151 -20.11 -26.92 26.94
N ARG A 152 -19.51 -25.75 26.69
CA ARG A 152 -19.89 -24.87 25.57
C ARG A 152 -19.55 -25.45 24.20
N MET A 153 -18.47 -26.23 24.10
CA MET A 153 -18.13 -26.92 22.85
C MET A 153 -19.08 -28.07 22.59
N VAL A 154 -19.38 -28.86 23.63
CA VAL A 154 -20.35 -29.96 23.57
C VAL A 154 -21.73 -29.43 23.16
N ALA A 155 -22.17 -28.29 23.71
CA ALA A 155 -23.42 -27.64 23.34
C ALA A 155 -23.46 -27.18 21.86
N ARG A 156 -22.31 -26.99 21.22
CA ARG A 156 -22.17 -26.69 19.78
C ARG A 156 -21.99 -27.95 18.92
N GLY A 157 -22.13 -29.13 19.53
CA GLY A 157 -21.98 -30.43 18.89
C GLY A 157 -20.56 -30.99 18.86
N GLY A 158 -19.54 -30.26 19.33
CA GLY A 158 -18.16 -30.76 19.39
C GLY A 158 -17.89 -31.62 20.63
N GLY A 159 -16.61 -31.75 20.98
CA GLY A 159 -16.15 -32.46 22.19
C GLY A 159 -15.37 -33.74 21.88
N ALA A 160 -14.97 -34.45 22.92
CA ALA A 160 -14.41 -35.79 22.81
C ALA A 160 -15.49 -36.74 22.23
N VAL A 161 -15.14 -37.39 21.11
CA VAL A 161 -16.02 -38.29 20.36
C VAL A 161 -15.60 -39.75 20.46
N ASP A 162 -14.31 -40.01 20.69
CA ASP A 162 -13.77 -41.36 20.73
C ASP A 162 -12.44 -41.41 21.52
N LEU A 163 -11.95 -42.62 21.77
CA LEU A 163 -10.69 -42.92 22.43
C LEU A 163 -10.05 -44.16 21.79
N GLU A 164 -8.78 -44.05 21.40
CA GLU A 164 -7.95 -45.14 20.86
C GLU A 164 -6.74 -45.39 21.77
N LEU A 165 -6.19 -46.62 21.74
CA LEU A 165 -5.04 -47.00 22.55
C LEU A 165 -3.92 -47.57 21.68
N ALA A 166 -2.69 -47.17 21.97
CA ALA A 166 -1.48 -47.74 21.38
C ALA A 166 -0.46 -48.06 22.47
N SER A 167 0.41 -49.05 22.26
CA SER A 167 1.59 -49.26 23.13
C SER A 167 2.86 -49.27 22.30
N PHE A 168 3.93 -48.76 22.88
CA PHE A 168 5.23 -48.63 22.23
C PHE A 168 6.35 -48.97 23.21
N PRO A 169 7.45 -49.59 22.75
CA PRO A 169 8.61 -49.84 23.61
C PRO A 169 9.36 -48.55 23.95
N LEU A 170 9.84 -48.43 25.18
CA LEU A 170 10.75 -47.37 25.62
C LEU A 170 12.18 -47.74 25.19
N GLN A 171 12.65 -47.16 24.08
CA GLN A 171 13.93 -47.56 23.47
C GLN A 171 15.17 -47.33 24.36
N SER A 172 15.15 -46.32 25.24
CA SER A 172 16.32 -45.93 26.04
C SER A 172 16.35 -46.52 27.45
N MET A 173 15.21 -46.95 27.99
CA MET A 173 15.06 -47.29 29.42
C MET A 173 14.53 -48.72 29.63
N GLY A 174 14.13 -49.42 28.56
CA GLY A 174 13.43 -50.70 28.66
C GLY A 174 11.97 -50.53 29.12
N GLY A 175 11.14 -51.54 28.87
CA GLY A 175 9.70 -51.49 29.17
C GLY A 175 8.85 -50.93 28.02
N GLU A 176 7.55 -50.78 28.27
CA GLU A 176 6.58 -50.25 27.32
C GLU A 176 5.84 -49.04 27.90
N MET A 177 5.44 -48.12 27.03
CA MET A 177 4.51 -47.04 27.34
C MET A 177 3.15 -47.31 26.70
N LEU A 178 2.09 -46.96 27.42
CA LEU A 178 0.73 -46.88 26.89
C LEU A 178 0.48 -45.43 26.44
N VAL A 179 -0.11 -45.26 25.26
CA VAL A 179 -0.54 -43.96 24.76
C VAL A 179 -2.03 -44.01 24.53
N VAL A 180 -2.76 -43.18 25.26
CA VAL A 180 -4.20 -42.98 25.09
C VAL A 180 -4.40 -41.81 24.13
N HIS A 181 -5.07 -42.06 23.01
CA HIS A 181 -5.49 -41.05 22.05
C HIS A 181 -6.93 -40.66 22.34
N LEU A 182 -7.16 -39.44 22.79
CA LEU A 182 -8.49 -38.84 22.89
C LEU A 182 -8.82 -38.17 21.55
N LEU A 183 -9.88 -38.61 20.87
CA LEU A 183 -10.33 -38.01 19.62
C LEU A 183 -11.34 -36.91 19.92
N VAL A 184 -11.05 -35.68 19.53
CA VAL A 184 -11.82 -34.48 19.90
C VAL A 184 -12.25 -33.69 18.67
N ASP A 185 -13.55 -33.59 18.43
CA ASP A 185 -14.12 -32.66 17.45
C ASP A 185 -14.10 -31.24 18.01
N THR A 186 -13.25 -30.41 17.42
CA THR A 186 -13.01 -29.04 17.89
C THR A 186 -13.79 -27.99 17.10
N ARG A 187 -14.67 -28.42 16.18
CA ARG A 187 -15.49 -27.57 15.32
C ARG A 187 -14.63 -26.51 14.63
N ASP A 188 -15.00 -25.24 14.77
CA ASP A 188 -14.36 -24.12 14.10
C ASP A 188 -13.09 -23.58 14.78
N ALA A 189 -12.73 -24.11 15.97
CA ALA A 189 -11.50 -23.74 16.66
C ALA A 189 -10.34 -24.58 16.16
N MET A 190 -9.11 -24.04 16.14
CA MET A 190 -7.91 -24.85 15.86
C MET A 190 -7.76 -25.99 16.88
N GLY A 191 -8.04 -25.70 18.17
CA GLY A 191 -8.33 -26.74 19.17
C GLY A 191 -7.17 -27.12 20.11
N ALA A 192 -5.95 -26.62 19.92
CA ALA A 192 -4.78 -27.03 20.70
C ALA A 192 -4.97 -26.90 22.24
N ASN A 193 -5.27 -25.70 22.74
CA ASN A 193 -5.47 -25.47 24.18
C ASN A 193 -6.63 -26.28 24.76
N LEU A 194 -7.65 -26.54 23.95
CA LEU A 194 -8.82 -27.29 24.39
C LEU A 194 -8.52 -28.77 24.53
N VAL A 195 -7.86 -29.37 23.54
CA VAL A 195 -7.45 -30.77 23.57
C VAL A 195 -6.48 -31.01 24.73
N ASN A 196 -5.51 -30.10 24.92
CA ASN A 196 -4.58 -30.18 26.05
C ASN A 196 -5.32 -30.14 27.40
N GLY A 197 -6.26 -29.20 27.57
CA GLY A 197 -7.07 -29.11 28.78
C GLY A 197 -7.90 -30.36 29.05
N MET A 198 -8.46 -31.00 28.02
CA MET A 198 -9.14 -32.29 28.16
C MET A 198 -8.18 -33.41 28.58
N CYS A 199 -7.00 -33.50 27.96
CA CYS A 199 -5.98 -34.48 28.32
C CYS A 199 -5.48 -34.31 29.77
N GLU A 200 -5.26 -33.07 30.20
CA GLU A 200 -4.92 -32.75 31.58
C GLU A 200 -6.03 -33.13 32.56
N GLY A 201 -7.28 -32.82 32.21
CA GLY A 201 -8.43 -33.10 33.06
C GLY A 201 -8.73 -34.59 33.26
N VAL A 202 -8.51 -35.43 32.25
CA VAL A 202 -8.76 -36.88 32.35
C VAL A 202 -7.55 -37.68 32.86
N ALA A 203 -6.36 -37.08 32.91
CA ALA A 203 -5.13 -37.77 33.32
C ALA A 203 -5.24 -38.49 34.68
N PRO A 204 -5.79 -37.89 35.76
CA PRO A 204 -5.90 -38.57 37.05
C PRO A 204 -6.78 -39.83 37.01
N LEU A 205 -7.83 -39.82 36.17
CA LEU A 205 -8.68 -40.99 35.96
C LEU A 205 -7.91 -42.09 35.21
N ILE A 206 -7.13 -41.72 34.19
CA ILE A 206 -6.28 -42.67 33.46
C ILE A 206 -5.22 -43.30 34.37
N GLU A 207 -4.54 -42.53 35.22
CA GLU A 207 -3.59 -43.07 36.23
C GLU A 207 -4.29 -44.06 37.15
N SER A 208 -5.46 -43.70 37.68
CA SER A 208 -6.23 -44.58 38.56
C SER A 208 -6.68 -45.88 37.90
N ILE A 209 -6.97 -45.88 36.59
CA ILE A 209 -7.41 -47.07 35.85
C ILE A 209 -6.22 -47.97 35.50
N THR A 210 -5.11 -47.36 35.12
CA THR A 210 -3.94 -48.08 34.59
C THR A 210 -2.96 -48.51 35.66
N GLU A 211 -3.04 -47.93 36.87
CA GLU A 211 -2.05 -48.08 37.94
C GLU A 211 -0.63 -47.64 37.51
N GLY A 212 -0.52 -46.83 36.45
CA GLY A 212 0.73 -46.26 35.93
C GLY A 212 0.82 -44.76 36.18
N GLU A 213 1.92 -44.15 35.71
CA GLU A 213 2.20 -42.72 35.84
C GLU A 213 1.96 -41.98 34.52
N VAL A 214 1.16 -40.91 34.54
CA VAL A 214 0.92 -40.07 33.35
C VAL A 214 1.99 -38.99 33.23
N PHE A 215 2.65 -38.95 32.08
CA PHE A 215 3.74 -38.01 31.80
C PHE A 215 3.31 -36.87 30.84
N LEU A 216 3.20 -37.15 29.55
CA LEU A 216 2.77 -36.17 28.55
C LEU A 216 1.24 -36.14 28.39
N ARG A 217 0.69 -34.93 28.25
CA ARG A 217 -0.73 -34.62 27.99
C ARG A 217 -0.79 -33.52 26.93
N ILE A 218 -0.73 -33.89 25.66
CA ILE A 218 -0.48 -32.93 24.59
C ILE A 218 -1.17 -33.36 23.30
N LEU A 219 -1.65 -32.41 22.51
CA LEU A 219 -2.16 -32.71 21.17
C LEU A 219 -1.07 -33.31 20.26
N SER A 220 -1.51 -34.08 19.27
CA SER A 220 -0.71 -34.45 18.10
C SER A 220 -0.95 -33.45 16.97
N ASN A 221 0.13 -32.93 16.38
CA ASN A 221 0.05 -32.11 15.15
C ASN A 221 -0.07 -32.96 13.88
N LEU A 222 0.14 -34.28 13.96
CA LEU A 222 -0.28 -35.18 12.89
C LEU A 222 -1.81 -35.33 12.96
N ALA A 223 -2.50 -34.35 12.40
CA ALA A 223 -3.96 -34.25 12.40
C ALA A 223 -4.60 -35.12 11.30
N ASP A 224 -4.21 -36.39 11.23
CA ASP A 224 -4.64 -37.34 10.19
C ASP A 224 -6.13 -37.73 10.23
N ARG A 225 -6.87 -37.27 11.24
CA ARG A 225 -8.33 -37.38 11.34
C ARG A 225 -9.08 -36.17 10.75
N ALA A 226 -8.37 -35.07 10.50
CA ALA A 226 -8.89 -33.84 9.89
C ALA A 226 -8.24 -33.65 8.51
N LEU A 227 -8.69 -34.42 7.52
CA LEU A 227 -8.16 -34.41 6.16
C LEU A 227 -8.99 -33.49 5.27
N ALA A 228 -8.30 -32.70 4.44
CA ALA A 228 -8.91 -31.97 3.34
C ALA A 228 -8.39 -32.51 2.01
N THR A 229 -9.30 -32.76 1.08
CA THR A 229 -9.02 -33.24 -0.28
C THR A 229 -9.44 -32.19 -1.30
N ALA A 230 -8.61 -31.96 -2.31
CA ALA A 230 -8.98 -31.18 -3.49
C ALA A 230 -8.65 -31.95 -4.78
N GLU A 231 -9.50 -31.81 -5.79
CA GLU A 231 -9.31 -32.33 -7.13
C GLU A 231 -9.49 -31.25 -8.20
N VAL A 232 -8.82 -31.42 -9.33
CA VAL A 232 -8.98 -30.58 -10.52
C VAL A 232 -8.85 -31.41 -11.79
N THR A 233 -9.63 -31.04 -12.82
CA THR A 233 -9.52 -31.56 -14.19
C THR A 233 -9.17 -30.42 -15.13
N LEU A 234 -8.20 -30.62 -16.02
CA LEU A 234 -7.74 -29.62 -16.99
C LEU A 234 -7.62 -30.25 -18.38
N SER A 235 -8.36 -29.72 -19.35
CA SER A 235 -8.26 -30.19 -20.73
C SER A 235 -6.95 -29.79 -21.40
N THR A 236 -6.49 -30.57 -22.38
CA THR A 236 -5.24 -30.30 -23.09
C THR A 236 -5.30 -28.96 -23.84
N ASP A 237 -6.46 -28.59 -24.39
CA ASP A 237 -6.67 -27.29 -25.05
C ASP A 237 -6.32 -26.10 -24.14
N GLN A 238 -6.60 -26.19 -22.85
CA GLN A 238 -6.30 -25.13 -21.87
C GLN A 238 -4.84 -25.12 -21.44
N LEU A 239 -4.17 -26.28 -21.50
CA LEU A 239 -2.77 -26.42 -21.15
C LEU A 239 -1.86 -25.88 -22.27
N ALA A 240 -2.32 -25.96 -23.52
CA ALA A 240 -1.62 -25.46 -24.69
C ALA A 240 -1.27 -23.97 -24.56
N GLY A 241 -0.08 -23.59 -25.05
CA GLY A 241 0.38 -22.21 -24.99
C GLY A 241 1.88 -22.08 -25.14
N LYS A 242 2.33 -20.87 -25.49
CA LYS A 242 3.76 -20.53 -25.67
C LYS A 242 4.54 -21.48 -26.60
N GLY A 243 3.87 -22.04 -27.60
CA GLY A 243 4.47 -22.98 -28.55
C GLY A 243 4.50 -24.45 -28.10
N TYR A 244 3.93 -24.79 -26.93
CA TYR A 244 3.79 -26.18 -26.48
C TYR A 244 2.36 -26.69 -26.71
N ALA A 245 2.25 -27.90 -27.27
CA ALA A 245 1.00 -28.64 -27.35
C ALA A 245 0.51 -29.06 -25.96
N GLY A 246 -0.81 -29.07 -25.76
CA GLY A 246 -1.44 -29.35 -24.46
C GLY A 246 -1.07 -30.72 -23.89
N GLU A 247 -1.00 -31.73 -24.74
CA GLU A 247 -0.62 -33.11 -24.41
C GLU A 247 0.80 -33.15 -23.88
N ARG A 248 1.73 -32.42 -24.51
CA ARG A 248 3.12 -32.35 -24.07
C ARG A 248 3.23 -31.69 -22.69
N VAL A 249 2.45 -30.65 -22.42
CA VAL A 249 2.41 -29.99 -21.11
C VAL A 249 1.84 -30.93 -20.05
N ARG A 250 0.72 -31.61 -20.34
CA ARG A 250 0.12 -32.63 -19.47
C ARG A 250 1.14 -33.71 -19.11
N ASP A 251 1.73 -34.34 -20.12
CA ASP A 251 2.64 -35.47 -19.92
C ASP A 251 3.90 -35.03 -19.17
N GLY A 252 4.42 -33.83 -19.44
CA GLY A 252 5.52 -33.24 -18.68
C GLY A 252 5.20 -33.00 -17.21
N ILE A 253 3.98 -32.56 -16.89
CA ILE A 253 3.51 -32.40 -15.50
C ILE A 253 3.44 -33.75 -14.78
N ILE A 254 2.89 -34.78 -15.43
CA ILE A 254 2.79 -36.15 -14.87
C ILE A 254 4.19 -36.70 -14.59
N ILE A 255 5.11 -36.60 -15.56
CA ILE A 255 6.50 -37.06 -15.39
C ILE A 255 7.20 -36.33 -14.23
N ALA A 256 7.00 -35.01 -14.11
CA ALA A 256 7.57 -34.23 -13.02
C ALA A 256 6.97 -34.60 -11.64
N ALA A 257 5.68 -34.95 -11.59
CA ALA A 257 5.02 -35.44 -10.39
C ALA A 257 5.49 -36.84 -10.01
N ASP A 258 5.68 -37.74 -10.98
CA ASP A 258 6.20 -39.10 -10.75
C ASP A 258 7.64 -39.06 -10.19
N PHE A 259 8.46 -38.11 -10.67
CA PHE A 259 9.79 -37.88 -10.08
C PHE A 259 9.70 -37.52 -8.59
N ALA A 260 8.73 -36.67 -8.21
CA ALA A 260 8.49 -36.33 -6.81
C ALA A 260 7.93 -37.49 -5.97
N GLN A 261 7.32 -38.51 -6.57
CA GLN A 261 6.82 -39.67 -5.83
C GLN A 261 7.95 -40.63 -5.40
N VAL A 262 8.99 -40.74 -6.22
CA VAL A 262 10.07 -41.72 -6.03
C VAL A 262 11.30 -41.16 -5.32
N ASP A 263 11.61 -39.87 -5.49
CA ASP A 263 12.81 -39.24 -4.93
C ASP A 263 12.47 -38.23 -3.81
N PRO A 264 12.85 -38.50 -2.54
CA PRO A 264 12.64 -37.58 -1.42
C PRO A 264 13.22 -36.17 -1.63
N TYR A 265 14.33 -36.03 -2.37
CA TYR A 265 14.92 -34.71 -2.65
C TYR A 265 13.97 -33.87 -3.50
N ARG A 266 13.38 -34.48 -4.53
CA ARG A 266 12.37 -33.82 -5.36
C ARG A 266 11.05 -33.64 -4.60
N ALA A 267 10.59 -34.65 -3.86
CA ALA A 267 9.39 -34.59 -3.04
C ALA A 267 9.42 -33.40 -2.08
N THR A 268 10.57 -33.13 -1.46
CA THR A 268 10.74 -32.01 -0.53
C THR A 268 10.47 -30.67 -1.22
N THR A 269 11.07 -30.47 -2.40
CA THR A 269 10.87 -29.24 -3.20
C THR A 269 9.44 -29.14 -3.74
N HIS A 270 8.85 -30.28 -4.11
CA HIS A 270 7.48 -30.38 -4.60
C HIS A 270 6.45 -29.99 -3.53
N ASN A 271 6.62 -30.51 -2.32
CA ASN A 271 5.76 -30.20 -1.18
C ASN A 271 5.99 -28.77 -0.68
N LYS A 272 7.23 -28.25 -0.66
CA LYS A 272 7.49 -26.82 -0.41
C LYS A 272 6.67 -25.93 -1.35
N GLY A 273 6.57 -26.32 -2.63
CA GLY A 273 5.74 -25.63 -3.61
C GLY A 273 4.25 -25.62 -3.25
N ILE A 274 3.72 -26.69 -2.66
CA ILE A 274 2.34 -26.73 -2.13
C ILE A 274 2.22 -25.74 -0.96
N MET A 275 3.15 -25.81 -0.02
CA MET A 275 3.11 -25.04 1.23
C MET A 275 3.27 -23.52 1.00
N ASN A 276 3.97 -23.10 -0.05
CA ASN A 276 3.98 -21.69 -0.50
C ASN A 276 2.58 -21.08 -0.64
N GLY A 277 1.59 -21.85 -1.07
CA GLY A 277 0.20 -21.40 -1.16
C GLY A 277 -0.55 -21.56 0.16
N VAL A 278 -0.41 -22.74 0.79
CA VAL A 278 -1.12 -23.09 2.04
C VAL A 278 -0.74 -22.14 3.17
N ASP A 279 0.56 -21.92 3.40
CA ASP A 279 1.06 -21.07 4.48
C ASP A 279 0.68 -19.61 4.28
N ALA A 280 0.65 -19.15 3.03
CA ALA A 280 0.21 -17.80 2.71
C ALA A 280 -1.25 -17.56 3.12
N VAL A 281 -2.12 -18.56 2.99
CA VAL A 281 -3.50 -18.50 3.49
C VAL A 281 -3.54 -18.67 5.01
N ALA A 282 -2.72 -19.55 5.58
CA ALA A 282 -2.65 -19.75 7.03
C ALA A 282 -2.29 -18.43 7.75
N LEU A 283 -1.24 -17.76 7.28
CA LEU A 283 -0.82 -16.44 7.74
C LEU A 283 -1.93 -15.39 7.58
N ALA A 284 -2.55 -15.32 6.39
CA ALA A 284 -3.61 -14.36 6.10
C ALA A 284 -4.82 -14.51 7.02
N THR A 285 -5.08 -15.74 7.47
CA THR A 285 -6.24 -16.10 8.31
C THR A 285 -5.87 -16.30 9.79
N GLY A 286 -4.63 -16.00 10.19
CA GLY A 286 -4.18 -16.09 11.58
C GLY A 286 -4.08 -17.50 12.13
N ASN A 287 -3.92 -18.50 11.26
CA ASN A 287 -3.73 -19.90 11.64
C ASN A 287 -2.25 -20.21 11.90
N ASP A 288 -1.99 -21.22 12.74
CA ASP A 288 -0.62 -21.68 13.02
C ASP A 288 -0.08 -22.50 11.85
N TRP A 289 0.72 -21.87 10.99
CA TRP A 289 1.33 -22.53 9.84
C TRP A 289 2.31 -23.64 10.24
N ARG A 290 2.92 -23.59 11.43
CA ARG A 290 3.88 -24.62 11.87
C ARG A 290 3.16 -25.94 12.16
N ALA A 291 1.97 -25.87 12.75
CA ALA A 291 1.15 -27.07 12.97
C ALA A 291 0.72 -27.71 11.64
N ILE A 292 0.32 -26.88 10.67
CA ILE A 292 -0.06 -27.33 9.32
C ILE A 292 1.13 -27.97 8.60
N GLU A 293 2.28 -27.30 8.57
CA GLU A 293 3.52 -27.79 7.97
C GLU A 293 3.96 -29.13 8.59
N ALA A 294 3.99 -29.22 9.93
CA ALA A 294 4.36 -30.44 10.63
C ALA A 294 3.42 -31.61 10.27
N GLY A 295 2.10 -31.37 10.26
CA GLY A 295 1.11 -32.37 9.88
C GLY A 295 1.24 -32.82 8.43
N ALA A 296 1.37 -31.87 7.50
CA ALA A 296 1.51 -32.15 6.07
C ALA A 296 2.80 -32.94 5.77
N HIS A 297 3.94 -32.51 6.29
CA HIS A 297 5.21 -33.19 6.05
C HIS A 297 5.31 -34.55 6.74
N ALA A 298 4.73 -34.73 7.93
CA ALA A 298 4.62 -36.05 8.56
C ALA A 298 3.70 -36.98 7.76
N TRP A 299 2.58 -36.47 7.26
CA TRP A 299 1.66 -37.22 6.39
C TRP A 299 2.31 -37.66 5.09
N ALA A 300 3.18 -36.83 4.50
CA ALA A 300 3.97 -37.18 3.33
C ALA A 300 4.91 -38.37 3.55
N ALA A 301 5.23 -38.73 4.79
CA ALA A 301 6.10 -39.85 5.16
C ALA A 301 5.36 -41.05 5.77
N ARG A 302 4.03 -41.03 5.85
CA ARG A 302 3.20 -42.04 6.55
C ARG A 302 3.40 -43.49 6.10
N HIS A 303 3.92 -43.70 4.89
CA HIS A 303 4.20 -45.03 4.33
C HIS A 303 5.68 -45.45 4.46
N GLY A 304 6.44 -44.81 5.36
CA GLY A 304 7.84 -45.15 5.65
C GLY A 304 8.87 -44.48 4.73
N ARG A 305 8.44 -43.78 3.68
CA ARG A 305 9.29 -42.93 2.83
C ARG A 305 8.58 -41.62 2.54
N TYR A 306 9.30 -40.52 2.68
CA TYR A 306 8.81 -39.20 2.33
C TYR A 306 8.54 -39.08 0.82
N THR A 307 7.32 -38.68 0.44
CA THR A 307 6.84 -38.63 -0.96
C THR A 307 5.99 -37.37 -1.24
N SER A 308 5.47 -37.25 -2.47
CA SER A 308 4.59 -36.15 -2.88
C SER A 308 3.25 -36.18 -2.14
N LEU A 309 2.77 -35.01 -1.73
CA LEU A 309 1.42 -34.82 -1.17
C LEU A 309 0.31 -34.82 -2.23
N SER A 310 0.66 -34.57 -3.50
CA SER A 310 -0.27 -34.54 -4.62
C SER A 310 0.00 -35.66 -5.62
N HIS A 311 -1.03 -36.04 -6.35
CA HIS A 311 -0.96 -37.01 -7.44
C HIS A 311 -1.51 -36.37 -8.73
N TRP A 312 -0.83 -36.61 -9.84
CA TRP A 312 -1.21 -36.11 -11.17
C TRP A 312 -1.21 -37.26 -12.15
N TRP A 313 -2.28 -37.39 -12.93
CA TRP A 313 -2.44 -38.46 -13.90
C TRP A 313 -3.25 -38.01 -15.12
N LYS A 314 -3.28 -38.86 -16.14
CA LYS A 314 -4.10 -38.69 -17.33
C LYS A 314 -5.38 -39.52 -17.16
N ASP A 315 -6.54 -38.92 -17.38
CA ASP A 315 -7.81 -39.66 -17.38
C ASP A 315 -8.11 -40.32 -18.74
N ASP A 316 -9.23 -41.05 -18.80
CA ASP A 316 -9.65 -41.79 -19.99
C ASP A 316 -9.99 -40.88 -21.18
N GLU A 317 -10.35 -39.62 -20.93
CA GLU A 317 -10.62 -38.60 -21.94
C GLU A 317 -9.34 -37.89 -22.41
N GLY A 318 -8.20 -38.18 -21.77
CA GLY A 318 -6.90 -37.58 -22.08
C GLY A 318 -6.65 -36.24 -21.38
N ASN A 319 -7.50 -35.83 -20.45
CA ASN A 319 -7.30 -34.63 -19.65
C ASN A 319 -6.25 -34.86 -18.55
N LEU A 320 -5.70 -33.77 -18.01
CA LEU A 320 -4.87 -33.80 -16.82
C LEU A 320 -5.77 -33.78 -15.57
N ARG A 321 -5.61 -34.77 -14.70
CA ARG A 321 -6.24 -34.81 -13.38
C ARG A 321 -5.20 -34.60 -12.29
N GLY A 322 -5.56 -33.82 -11.27
CA GLY A 322 -4.76 -33.61 -10.07
C GLY A 322 -5.59 -33.86 -8.82
N ARG A 323 -4.98 -34.47 -7.80
CA ARG A 323 -5.55 -34.64 -6.46
C ARG A 323 -4.51 -34.31 -5.41
N ILE A 324 -4.94 -33.71 -4.31
CA ILE A 324 -4.16 -33.55 -3.09
C ILE A 324 -5.00 -33.99 -1.89
N GLU A 325 -4.36 -34.58 -0.88
CA GLU A 325 -4.98 -34.94 0.40
C GLU A 325 -3.96 -34.69 1.51
N LEU A 326 -4.32 -33.82 2.46
CA LEU A 326 -3.42 -33.44 3.55
C LEU A 326 -4.19 -33.18 4.86
N PRO A 327 -3.56 -33.45 6.02
CA PRO A 327 -4.02 -32.97 7.31
C PRO A 327 -4.15 -31.45 7.30
N MET A 328 -5.34 -30.96 7.64
CA MET A 328 -5.65 -29.52 7.58
C MET A 328 -6.56 -29.13 8.74
N LYS A 329 -6.01 -29.15 9.95
CA LYS A 329 -6.70 -28.58 11.10
C LYS A 329 -6.43 -27.09 11.22
N VAL A 330 -7.45 -26.32 10.88
CA VAL A 330 -7.47 -24.85 10.97
C VAL A 330 -8.63 -24.38 11.83
N GLY A 331 -8.68 -23.08 12.10
CA GLY A 331 -9.77 -22.42 12.79
C GLY A 331 -10.19 -21.11 12.14
N ILE A 332 -11.45 -20.76 12.34
CA ILE A 332 -12.03 -19.45 11.99
C ILE A 332 -12.48 -18.69 13.24
N VAL A 333 -12.20 -19.22 14.43
CA VAL A 333 -12.41 -18.58 15.73
C VAL A 333 -11.18 -18.77 16.63
N GLY A 334 -10.99 -17.85 17.58
CA GLY A 334 -9.91 -17.92 18.56
C GLY A 334 -9.14 -16.60 18.70
N GLY A 335 -8.12 -16.61 19.56
CA GLY A 335 -7.33 -15.42 19.92
C GLY A 335 -6.83 -14.57 18.75
N PRO A 336 -6.27 -15.16 17.66
CA PRO A 336 -5.76 -14.39 16.52
C PRO A 336 -6.80 -13.51 15.80
N LEU A 337 -8.08 -13.91 15.75
CA LEU A 337 -9.15 -13.07 15.19
C LEU A 337 -9.44 -11.85 16.06
N GLU A 338 -9.36 -12.01 17.38
CA GLU A 338 -9.68 -10.96 18.34
C GLU A 338 -8.52 -9.97 18.50
N SER A 339 -7.28 -10.42 18.30
CA SER A 339 -6.08 -9.62 18.52
C SER A 339 -5.51 -8.94 17.27
N ASN A 340 -5.80 -9.45 16.05
CA ASN A 340 -5.27 -8.90 14.80
C ASN A 340 -6.39 -8.45 13.83
N PRO A 341 -6.60 -7.13 13.65
CA PRO A 341 -7.63 -6.58 12.76
C PRO A 341 -7.53 -7.07 11.30
N GLY A 342 -6.31 -7.23 10.80
CA GLY A 342 -6.05 -7.71 9.44
C GLY A 342 -6.51 -9.14 9.21
N VAL A 343 -6.35 -10.02 10.21
CA VAL A 343 -6.84 -11.41 10.17
C VAL A 343 -8.37 -11.44 10.09
N ALA A 344 -9.04 -10.67 10.94
CA ALA A 344 -10.50 -10.60 10.96
C ALA A 344 -11.07 -10.08 9.63
N MET A 345 -10.43 -9.06 9.03
CA MET A 345 -10.77 -8.55 7.70
C MET A 345 -10.59 -9.62 6.62
N ASN A 346 -9.43 -10.31 6.59
CA ASN A 346 -9.13 -11.32 5.60
C ASN A 346 -10.12 -12.50 5.63
N LEU A 347 -10.54 -12.95 6.81
CA LEU A 347 -11.56 -14.00 6.92
C LEU A 347 -12.93 -13.55 6.43
N ARG A 348 -13.32 -12.29 6.68
CA ARG A 348 -14.55 -11.71 6.11
C ARG A 348 -14.48 -11.64 4.59
N LEU A 349 -13.35 -11.18 4.04
CA LEU A 349 -13.09 -11.10 2.61
C LEU A 349 -13.15 -12.48 1.94
N LEU A 350 -12.55 -13.49 2.57
CA LEU A 350 -12.58 -14.87 2.08
C LEU A 350 -13.99 -15.47 2.17
N GLY A 351 -14.75 -15.11 3.20
CA GLY A 351 -16.18 -15.41 3.32
C GLY A 351 -16.52 -16.86 3.69
N VAL A 352 -15.56 -17.64 4.19
CA VAL A 352 -15.79 -19.01 4.71
C VAL A 352 -16.74 -19.02 5.90
N LYS A 353 -17.47 -20.13 6.07
CA LYS A 353 -18.52 -20.33 7.08
C LYS A 353 -18.15 -21.37 8.14
N SER A 354 -17.17 -22.22 7.86
CA SER A 354 -16.63 -23.20 8.82
C SER A 354 -15.12 -23.35 8.64
N ALA A 355 -14.46 -23.92 9.66
CA ALA A 355 -13.06 -24.31 9.56
C ALA A 355 -12.82 -25.41 8.52
N THR A 356 -13.78 -26.32 8.31
CA THR A 356 -13.72 -27.34 7.26
C THR A 356 -13.75 -26.72 5.86
N GLU A 357 -14.58 -25.70 5.65
CA GLU A 357 -14.59 -24.96 4.37
C GLU A 357 -13.28 -24.21 4.14
N LEU A 358 -12.67 -23.63 5.19
CA LEU A 358 -11.33 -23.04 5.10
C LEU A 358 -10.27 -24.11 4.73
N ALA A 359 -10.33 -25.29 5.35
CA ALA A 359 -9.42 -26.39 5.07
C ALA A 359 -9.51 -26.85 3.60
N GLU A 360 -10.72 -26.94 3.07
CA GLU A 360 -10.99 -27.24 1.66
C GLU A 360 -10.41 -26.18 0.72
N VAL A 361 -10.59 -24.89 1.04
CA VAL A 361 -9.97 -23.79 0.28
C VAL A 361 -8.45 -23.91 0.28
N MET A 362 -7.84 -24.20 1.43
CA MET A 362 -6.39 -24.35 1.55
C MET A 362 -5.86 -25.56 0.76
N ALA A 363 -6.60 -26.68 0.73
CA ALA A 363 -6.25 -27.82 -0.13
C ALA A 363 -6.31 -27.46 -1.62
N ALA A 364 -7.35 -26.74 -2.07
CA ALA A 364 -7.44 -26.26 -3.45
C ALA A 364 -6.32 -25.29 -3.82
N VAL A 365 -5.96 -24.37 -2.91
CA VAL A 365 -4.83 -23.44 -3.07
C VAL A 365 -3.51 -24.21 -3.18
N GLY A 366 -3.28 -25.19 -2.31
CA GLY A 366 -2.09 -26.05 -2.36
C GLY A 366 -1.97 -26.81 -3.69
N LEU A 367 -3.06 -27.40 -4.18
CA LEU A 367 -3.09 -28.08 -5.48
C LEU A 367 -2.86 -27.12 -6.64
N ALA A 368 -3.48 -25.92 -6.61
CA ALA A 368 -3.29 -24.89 -7.62
C ALA A 368 -1.83 -24.40 -7.69
N GLN A 369 -1.18 -24.24 -6.53
CA GLN A 369 0.21 -23.82 -6.45
C GLN A 369 1.16 -24.90 -6.97
N ASN A 370 0.87 -26.16 -6.63
CA ASN A 370 1.61 -27.30 -7.15
C ASN A 370 1.52 -27.38 -8.68
N PHE A 371 0.31 -27.26 -9.23
CA PHE A 371 0.09 -27.21 -10.68
C PHE A 371 0.91 -26.11 -11.34
N ALA A 372 0.88 -24.89 -10.78
CA ALA A 372 1.60 -23.76 -11.35
C ALA A 372 3.12 -24.01 -11.39
N ALA A 373 3.67 -24.58 -10.31
CA ALA A 373 5.09 -24.93 -10.22
C ALA A 373 5.49 -26.03 -11.22
N LEU A 374 4.70 -27.12 -11.30
CA LEU A 374 4.95 -28.22 -12.24
C LEU A 374 4.83 -27.77 -13.69
N ARG A 375 3.82 -26.96 -14.01
CA ARG A 375 3.64 -26.41 -15.36
C ARG A 375 4.82 -25.55 -15.78
N ALA A 376 5.33 -24.71 -14.89
CA ALA A 376 6.51 -23.89 -15.18
C ALA A 376 7.77 -24.74 -15.44
N LEU A 377 7.94 -25.85 -14.71
CA LEU A 377 9.04 -26.80 -14.92
C LEU A 377 8.89 -27.60 -16.23
N ALA A 378 7.66 -27.92 -16.63
CA ALA A 378 7.38 -28.70 -17.83
C ALA A 378 7.49 -27.90 -19.15
N THR A 379 7.41 -26.56 -19.10
CA THR A 379 7.49 -25.71 -20.30
C THR A 379 8.81 -24.94 -20.41
N ASP A 380 8.90 -23.75 -19.81
CA ASP A 380 9.96 -22.76 -20.07
C ASP A 380 11.05 -22.76 -18.99
N GLY A 381 10.91 -23.59 -17.96
CA GLY A 381 11.68 -23.50 -16.73
C GLY A 381 11.22 -22.32 -15.84
N VAL A 382 11.50 -22.42 -14.54
CA VAL A 382 11.02 -21.45 -13.54
C VAL A 382 11.60 -20.05 -13.73
N GLN A 383 12.77 -19.92 -14.38
CA GLN A 383 13.56 -18.70 -14.37
C GLN A 383 12.92 -17.52 -15.10
N THR A 384 12.27 -17.70 -16.25
CA THR A 384 11.84 -16.57 -17.10
C THR A 384 10.76 -15.70 -16.43
N GLY A 385 9.88 -16.28 -15.60
CA GLY A 385 8.86 -15.54 -14.85
C GLY A 385 9.35 -15.03 -13.48
N HIS A 386 10.20 -15.81 -12.80
CA HIS A 386 10.78 -15.43 -11.52
C HIS A 386 11.75 -14.25 -11.66
N MET A 387 12.46 -14.15 -12.78
CA MET A 387 13.47 -13.12 -13.02
C MET A 387 12.92 -11.70 -12.93
N THR A 388 11.76 -11.40 -13.51
CA THR A 388 11.21 -10.04 -13.48
C THR A 388 10.82 -9.61 -12.06
N LEU A 389 10.29 -10.54 -11.26
CA LEU A 389 9.85 -10.25 -9.90
C LEU A 389 10.99 -10.30 -8.88
N HIS A 390 11.97 -11.18 -9.08
CA HIS A 390 13.24 -11.16 -8.37
C HIS A 390 13.98 -9.84 -8.65
N ALA A 391 14.01 -9.38 -9.89
CA ALA A 391 14.57 -8.09 -10.27
C ALA A 391 13.87 -6.94 -9.53
N ARG A 392 12.54 -6.96 -9.36
CA ARG A 392 11.80 -5.97 -8.54
C ARG A 392 12.28 -5.97 -7.09
N SER A 393 12.45 -7.14 -6.50
CA SER A 393 12.92 -7.26 -5.11
C SER A 393 14.35 -6.73 -4.95
N VAL A 394 15.20 -7.02 -5.94
CA VAL A 394 16.60 -6.55 -5.99
C VAL A 394 16.67 -5.03 -6.15
N VAL A 395 15.85 -4.42 -7.01
CA VAL A 395 15.75 -2.96 -7.16
C VAL A 395 15.20 -2.30 -5.89
N LYS A 396 14.27 -2.95 -5.18
CA LYS A 396 13.80 -2.44 -3.88
C LYS A 396 14.90 -2.49 -2.83
N ALA A 397 15.64 -3.59 -2.77
CA ALA A 397 16.72 -3.81 -1.81
C ALA A 397 17.90 -2.83 -2.01
N SER A 398 18.13 -2.34 -3.24
CA SER A 398 19.13 -1.30 -3.52
C SER A 398 18.69 0.12 -3.10
N GLY A 399 17.52 0.27 -2.47
CA GLY A 399 17.00 1.55 -2.03
C GLY A 399 16.57 2.47 -3.18
N ALA A 400 16.08 1.88 -4.29
CA ALA A 400 15.53 2.65 -5.40
C ALA A 400 14.36 3.55 -4.93
N PRO A 401 14.42 4.87 -5.14
CA PRO A 401 13.26 5.74 -4.97
C PRO A 401 12.15 5.34 -5.95
N ASP A 402 10.88 5.49 -5.57
CA ASP A 402 9.72 5.11 -6.41
C ASP A 402 9.81 5.70 -7.83
N ALA A 403 10.26 6.95 -7.95
CA ALA A 403 10.41 7.67 -9.22
C ALA A 403 11.50 7.10 -10.18
N LEU A 404 12.34 6.19 -9.70
CA LEU A 404 13.41 5.51 -10.45
C LEU A 404 13.19 4.00 -10.53
N PHE A 405 12.19 3.47 -9.81
CA PHE A 405 12.03 2.05 -9.59
C PHE A 405 11.80 1.28 -10.90
N ASP A 406 10.85 1.72 -11.71
CA ASP A 406 10.49 0.99 -12.93
C ASP A 406 11.57 1.09 -14.02
N GLU A 407 12.28 2.22 -14.12
CA GLU A 407 13.40 2.39 -15.06
C GLU A 407 14.62 1.56 -14.64
N ALA A 408 14.93 1.54 -13.33
CA ALA A 408 15.99 0.69 -12.78
C ALA A 408 15.67 -0.80 -12.98
N LEU A 409 14.40 -1.18 -12.79
CA LEU A 409 13.92 -2.54 -13.04
C LEU A 409 14.10 -2.95 -14.50
N GLU A 410 13.67 -2.10 -15.44
CA GLU A 410 13.78 -2.41 -16.86
C GLU A 410 15.23 -2.60 -17.28
N ARG A 411 16.12 -1.70 -16.87
CA ARG A 411 17.56 -1.82 -17.15
C ARG A 411 18.19 -3.03 -16.49
N LEU A 412 17.80 -3.36 -15.25
CA LEU A 412 18.31 -4.54 -14.55
C LEU A 412 17.89 -5.83 -15.25
N VAL A 413 16.63 -5.94 -15.67
CA VAL A 413 16.14 -7.08 -16.46
C VAL A 413 16.88 -7.18 -17.79
N ARG A 414 17.09 -6.04 -18.47
CA ARG A 414 17.81 -5.98 -19.75
C ARG A 414 19.29 -6.35 -19.61
N SER A 415 19.90 -6.04 -18.48
CA SER A 415 21.31 -6.38 -18.20
C SER A 415 21.55 -7.88 -18.07
N GLY A 416 20.52 -8.67 -17.73
CA GLY A 416 20.64 -10.09 -17.41
C GLY A 416 21.28 -10.38 -16.04
N GLU A 417 21.88 -9.38 -15.39
CA GLU A 417 22.57 -9.49 -14.10
C GLU A 417 21.72 -8.98 -12.94
N ILE A 418 20.82 -9.84 -12.44
CA ILE A 418 19.90 -9.48 -11.35
C ILE A 418 20.62 -9.59 -9.99
N LYS A 419 21.41 -8.57 -9.64
CA LYS A 419 22.15 -8.46 -8.37
C LYS A 419 21.96 -7.08 -7.74
N VAL A 420 21.99 -6.99 -6.41
CA VAL A 420 21.79 -5.72 -5.68
C VAL A 420 22.83 -4.69 -6.08
N TRP A 421 24.11 -5.06 -6.13
CA TRP A 421 25.18 -4.17 -6.58
C TRP A 421 24.97 -3.68 -8.03
N LYS A 422 24.39 -4.51 -8.92
CA LYS A 422 24.10 -4.11 -10.30
C LYS A 422 22.91 -3.15 -10.35
N ALA A 423 21.90 -3.37 -9.51
CA ALA A 423 20.81 -2.43 -9.33
C ALA A 423 21.28 -1.10 -8.73
N GLU A 424 22.25 -1.11 -7.80
CA GLU A 424 22.90 0.09 -7.27
C GLU A 424 23.72 0.82 -8.34
N GLU A 425 24.46 0.09 -9.18
CA GLU A 425 25.19 0.64 -10.33
C GLU A 425 24.21 1.30 -11.31
N ILE A 426 23.15 0.59 -11.71
CA ILE A 426 22.10 1.12 -12.59
C ILE A 426 21.41 2.33 -11.94
N LEU A 427 21.15 2.32 -10.64
CA LEU A 427 20.60 3.48 -9.93
C LEU A 427 21.60 4.64 -9.89
N ALA A 428 22.89 4.37 -9.74
CA ALA A 428 23.93 5.39 -9.79
C ALA A 428 24.08 5.97 -11.19
N GLU A 429 23.98 5.14 -12.23
CA GLU A 429 23.91 5.54 -13.64
C GLU A 429 22.66 6.36 -13.91
N LEU A 430 21.48 5.91 -13.49
CA LEU A 430 20.23 6.66 -13.64
C LEU A 430 20.25 7.98 -12.86
N ARG A 431 20.85 8.00 -11.67
CA ARG A 431 21.09 9.25 -10.92
C ARG A 431 22.13 10.11 -11.62
N ALA A 432 23.17 9.53 -12.22
CA ALA A 432 24.20 10.22 -12.97
C ALA A 432 23.70 10.71 -14.33
N GLU A 433 22.74 10.04 -14.95
CA GLU A 433 22.05 10.37 -16.19
C GLU A 433 20.95 11.38 -15.95
N ARG A 434 20.27 11.33 -14.80
CA ARG A 434 19.43 12.45 -14.34
C ARG A 434 20.26 13.62 -13.86
N ARG A 435 21.47 13.41 -13.34
CA ARG A 435 22.45 14.48 -13.09
C ARG A 435 23.04 15.02 -14.39
N LYS A 436 23.33 14.17 -15.39
CA LYS A 436 23.81 14.52 -16.75
C LYS A 436 22.72 15.14 -17.62
N GLY A 437 21.47 14.71 -17.44
CA GLY A 437 20.25 15.32 -17.95
C GLY A 437 19.92 16.62 -17.22
N ALA A 438 20.31 16.76 -15.94
CA ALA A 438 20.42 18.04 -15.25
C ALA A 438 21.72 18.81 -15.62
N THR A 439 22.63 18.22 -16.41
CA THR A 439 23.80 18.90 -17.00
C THR A 439 23.55 19.29 -18.45
N ILE A 440 22.40 18.93 -19.04
CA ILE A 440 21.90 19.59 -20.25
C ILE A 440 21.24 20.89 -19.78
N ARG A 441 21.97 21.98 -20.03
CA ARG A 441 21.69 23.40 -19.70
C ARG A 441 22.02 23.85 -18.27
N GLN A 442 23.32 23.87 -17.94
CA GLN A 442 23.91 25.15 -17.55
C GLN A 442 24.22 25.93 -18.83
N ARG A 443 23.19 26.53 -19.44
CA ARG A 443 23.39 27.86 -20.00
C ARG A 443 23.54 28.79 -18.78
N PRO A 444 24.47 29.74 -18.75
CA PRO A 444 24.62 30.65 -17.61
C PRO A 444 23.28 31.33 -17.29
N ASP A 445 23.02 31.71 -16.03
CA ASP A 445 21.77 32.38 -15.62
C ASP A 445 21.41 33.59 -16.51
N THR A 446 22.42 34.17 -17.18
CA THR A 446 22.30 35.24 -18.20
C THR A 446 21.55 34.83 -19.47
N GLU A 447 21.28 33.54 -19.69
CA GLU A 447 20.62 33.00 -20.89
C GLU A 447 19.31 32.25 -20.56
N THR A 448 18.83 32.31 -19.31
CA THR A 448 17.61 31.62 -18.87
C THR A 448 16.63 32.60 -18.24
N GLY A 449 15.37 32.56 -18.66
CA GLY A 449 14.32 33.33 -18.00
C GLY A 449 13.93 32.69 -16.67
N VAL A 450 13.99 33.45 -15.58
CA VAL A 450 13.71 32.96 -14.22
C VAL A 450 12.47 33.61 -13.65
N GLY A 451 11.52 32.81 -13.14
CA GLY A 451 10.42 33.29 -12.30
C GLY A 451 10.42 32.59 -10.95
N TYR A 452 10.13 33.32 -9.88
CA TYR A 452 10.19 32.79 -8.51
C TYR A 452 8.84 32.22 -8.06
N GLY A 453 8.86 31.07 -7.39
CA GLY A 453 7.69 30.60 -6.64
C GLY A 453 7.39 31.54 -5.46
N LYS A 454 6.22 31.39 -4.84
CA LYS A 454 5.78 32.28 -3.76
C LYS A 454 5.07 31.55 -2.63
N ILE A 455 5.12 32.18 -1.46
CA ILE A 455 4.24 31.93 -0.33
C ILE A 455 3.62 33.25 0.14
N ILE A 456 2.41 33.16 0.69
CA ILE A 456 1.78 34.27 1.39
C ILE A 456 1.89 33.97 2.88
N LEU A 457 2.54 34.86 3.62
CA LEU A 457 2.72 34.70 5.07
C LEU A 457 1.40 35.02 5.76
N LEU A 458 0.81 36.18 5.42
CA LEU A 458 -0.53 36.62 5.84
C LEU A 458 -1.19 37.47 4.74
N GLY A 459 -2.52 37.54 4.74
CA GLY A 459 -3.31 38.39 3.84
C GLY A 459 -4.05 37.63 2.73
N GLU A 460 -4.10 36.29 2.81
CA GLU A 460 -4.88 35.46 1.89
C GLU A 460 -6.34 35.89 1.84
N HIS A 461 -6.92 35.85 0.64
CA HIS A 461 -8.28 36.30 0.32
C HIS A 461 -8.54 37.80 0.53
N ALA A 462 -8.08 38.40 1.64
CA ALA A 462 -8.25 39.82 1.94
C ALA A 462 -7.58 40.72 0.89
N VAL A 463 -6.43 40.30 0.34
CA VAL A 463 -5.70 41.07 -0.69
C VAL A 463 -6.51 41.32 -1.97
N VAL A 464 -7.38 40.39 -2.35
CA VAL A 464 -8.27 40.53 -3.52
C VAL A 464 -9.34 41.60 -3.28
N TYR A 465 -9.58 41.93 -2.00
CA TYR A 465 -10.53 42.94 -1.56
C TYR A 465 -9.83 44.24 -1.13
N GLY A 466 -8.60 44.50 -1.60
CA GLY A 466 -7.90 45.78 -1.38
C GLY A 466 -7.23 45.93 -0.02
N ARG A 467 -7.02 44.83 0.71
CA ARG A 467 -6.26 44.79 1.98
C ARG A 467 -4.80 44.41 1.72
N HIS A 468 -3.95 44.57 2.72
CA HIS A 468 -2.53 44.25 2.64
C HIS A 468 -2.30 42.73 2.70
N ALA A 469 -1.20 42.29 2.12
CA ALA A 469 -0.65 40.94 2.28
C ALA A 469 0.87 40.98 2.33
N ILE A 470 1.45 40.04 3.07
CA ILE A 470 2.89 39.81 3.12
C ILE A 470 3.21 38.61 2.24
N GLY A 471 3.98 38.87 1.18
CA GLY A 471 4.46 37.86 0.26
C GLY A 471 5.95 37.58 0.46
N CYS A 472 6.35 36.32 0.35
CA CYS A 472 7.76 35.95 0.29
C CYS A 472 8.03 35.04 -0.93
N PRO A 473 9.15 35.25 -1.64
CA PRO A 473 9.58 34.35 -2.69
C PRO A 473 10.03 33.02 -2.09
N LEU A 474 9.79 31.94 -2.82
CA LEU A 474 10.37 30.63 -2.53
C LEU A 474 11.73 30.49 -3.23
N PRO A 475 12.67 29.73 -2.64
CA PRO A 475 13.91 29.35 -3.33
C PRO A 475 13.69 28.36 -4.50
N LEU A 476 12.42 28.04 -4.82
CA LEU A 476 12.03 27.21 -5.94
C LEU A 476 11.72 28.10 -7.15
N THR A 477 12.40 27.90 -8.26
CA THR A 477 12.26 28.72 -9.47
C THR A 477 11.63 27.97 -10.64
N MET A 478 11.01 28.72 -11.54
CA MET A 478 10.71 28.30 -12.90
C MET A 478 11.78 28.84 -13.81
N ARG A 479 12.45 27.99 -14.56
CA ARG A 479 13.45 28.39 -15.54
C ARG A 479 12.96 28.06 -16.93
N ALA A 480 13.04 29.00 -17.86
CA ALA A 480 12.64 28.80 -19.25
C ALA A 480 13.79 29.17 -20.20
N VAL A 481 13.87 28.43 -21.31
CA VAL A 481 14.81 28.68 -22.41
C VAL A 481 14.04 28.64 -23.72
N VAL A 482 14.37 29.55 -24.63
CA VAL A 482 13.79 29.63 -25.96
C VAL A 482 14.84 29.26 -27.01
N GLU A 483 14.43 28.51 -28.02
CA GLU A 483 15.22 28.17 -29.20
C GLU A 483 14.35 28.35 -30.46
N ASP A 484 14.97 28.74 -31.57
CA ASP A 484 14.28 28.81 -32.87
C ASP A 484 13.94 27.39 -33.38
N ALA A 485 12.79 27.24 -34.04
CA ALA A 485 12.34 25.98 -34.62
C ALA A 485 11.85 26.18 -36.07
N ASP A 486 12.04 25.16 -36.91
CA ASP A 486 11.76 25.26 -38.35
C ASP A 486 10.26 25.42 -38.68
N LYS A 487 9.36 24.82 -37.89
CA LYS A 487 7.90 24.94 -38.02
C LYS A 487 7.17 24.71 -36.69
N GLY A 488 6.21 25.58 -36.39
CA GLY A 488 5.32 25.44 -35.23
C GLY A 488 5.92 25.96 -33.94
N MET A 489 5.06 26.16 -32.94
CA MET A 489 5.44 26.66 -31.63
C MET A 489 5.20 25.56 -30.58
N GLU A 490 6.26 25.12 -29.93
CA GLU A 490 6.26 24.03 -28.96
C GLU A 490 6.63 24.55 -27.57
N LEU A 491 5.85 24.15 -26.56
CA LEU A 491 6.16 24.35 -25.15
C LEU A 491 6.35 22.99 -24.49
N ILE A 492 7.54 22.76 -23.95
CA ILE A 492 7.92 21.49 -23.34
C ILE A 492 8.25 21.71 -21.87
N ILE A 493 7.62 20.92 -20.99
CA ILE A 493 7.92 20.88 -19.56
C ILE A 493 8.21 19.42 -19.18
N PRO A 494 9.45 18.94 -19.39
CA PRO A 494 9.77 17.52 -19.31
C PRO A 494 9.43 16.91 -17.94
N ARG A 495 9.73 17.62 -16.85
CA ARG A 495 9.48 17.17 -15.46
C ARG A 495 7.99 16.96 -15.17
N TRP A 496 7.10 17.63 -15.90
CA TRP A 496 5.65 17.47 -15.76
C TRP A 496 5.04 16.57 -16.85
N GLY A 497 5.85 16.02 -17.76
CA GLY A 497 5.39 15.21 -18.89
C GLY A 497 4.51 15.98 -19.88
N ILE A 498 4.76 17.29 -20.04
CA ILE A 498 3.93 18.18 -20.86
C ILE A 498 4.66 18.53 -22.15
N GLU A 499 3.99 18.31 -23.28
CA GLU A 499 4.35 18.83 -24.60
C GLU A 499 3.10 19.49 -25.21
N TYR A 500 3.12 20.80 -25.39
CA TYR A 500 2.03 21.57 -25.98
C TYR A 500 2.45 22.20 -27.30
N GLN A 501 1.56 22.15 -28.28
CA GLN A 501 1.69 22.91 -29.51
C GLN A 501 0.84 24.18 -29.40
N LEU A 502 1.50 25.33 -29.26
CA LEU A 502 0.86 26.62 -29.01
C LEU A 502 0.33 27.29 -30.28
N ALA A 503 0.71 26.79 -31.47
CA ALA A 503 0.22 27.24 -32.78
C ALA A 503 -1.22 26.75 -33.06
N LYS A 504 -2.17 27.13 -32.19
CA LYS A 504 -3.62 26.91 -32.34
C LYS A 504 -4.36 28.25 -32.28
N PRO A 505 -5.52 28.39 -32.94
CA PRO A 505 -6.38 29.57 -32.78
C PRO A 505 -6.67 29.85 -31.29
N PRO A 506 -6.74 31.12 -30.84
CA PRO A 506 -6.93 31.47 -29.42
C PRO A 506 -8.09 30.74 -28.74
N GLU A 507 -9.15 30.47 -29.51
CA GLU A 507 -10.40 29.81 -29.09
C GLU A 507 -10.21 28.32 -28.73
N GLN A 508 -9.18 27.67 -29.29
CA GLN A 508 -8.90 26.24 -29.10
C GLN A 508 -7.84 25.98 -28.02
N ARG A 509 -7.19 27.03 -27.49
CA ARG A 509 -6.20 26.94 -26.43
C ARG A 509 -6.90 26.63 -25.09
N ARG A 510 -6.44 25.61 -24.35
CA ARG A 510 -6.96 25.23 -23.01
C ARG A 510 -5.94 25.50 -21.92
N SER A 511 -6.42 25.92 -20.74
CA SER A 511 -5.59 26.11 -19.54
C SER A 511 -4.35 26.96 -19.84
N PHE A 512 -3.15 26.47 -19.51
CA PHE A 512 -1.88 27.16 -19.68
C PHE A 512 -1.54 27.56 -21.14
N GLU A 513 -2.10 26.88 -22.16
CA GLU A 513 -1.94 27.27 -23.57
C GLU A 513 -2.46 28.70 -23.83
N ARG A 514 -3.50 29.15 -23.09
CA ARG A 514 -4.03 30.51 -23.22
C ARG A 514 -3.08 31.56 -22.67
N ALA A 515 -2.49 31.28 -21.51
CA ALA A 515 -1.57 32.17 -20.80
C ALA A 515 -0.28 32.39 -21.62
N ALA A 516 0.36 31.31 -22.07
CA ALA A 516 1.54 31.37 -22.91
C ALA A 516 1.24 31.96 -24.30
N GLY A 517 0.12 31.55 -24.92
CA GLY A 517 -0.29 32.10 -26.21
C GLY A 517 -0.57 33.61 -26.18
N ALA A 518 -1.18 34.11 -25.11
CA ALA A 518 -1.45 35.54 -24.94
C ALA A 518 -0.15 36.37 -24.82
N ILE A 519 0.85 35.86 -24.09
CA ILE A 519 2.18 36.48 -24.01
C ILE A 519 2.80 36.60 -25.41
N MET A 520 2.69 35.54 -26.22
CA MET A 520 3.22 35.54 -27.59
C MET A 520 2.49 36.51 -28.53
N ASP A 521 1.16 36.55 -28.45
CA ASP A 521 0.34 37.46 -29.26
C ASP A 521 0.64 38.93 -28.92
N GLN A 522 0.87 39.25 -27.64
CA GLN A 522 1.22 40.60 -27.18
C GLN A 522 2.62 41.03 -27.60
N LEU A 523 3.58 40.09 -27.62
CA LEU A 523 4.94 40.35 -28.10
C LEU A 523 5.06 40.32 -29.63
N GLY A 524 3.98 39.99 -30.36
CA GLY A 524 3.97 39.91 -31.82
C GLY A 524 4.77 38.73 -32.38
N LEU A 525 4.91 37.64 -31.62
CA LEU A 525 5.77 36.50 -31.94
C LEU A 525 5.01 35.25 -32.44
N SER A 526 3.70 35.36 -32.66
CA SER A 526 2.82 34.21 -32.92
C SER A 526 3.05 33.47 -34.24
N ASP A 527 3.70 34.12 -35.22
CA ASP A 527 4.01 33.54 -36.53
C ASP A 527 5.43 32.94 -36.60
N ARG A 528 6.19 32.92 -35.49
CA ARG A 528 7.54 32.38 -35.43
C ARG A 528 7.53 30.91 -35.02
N GLY A 529 8.42 30.11 -35.62
CA GLY A 529 8.68 28.75 -35.16
C GLY A 529 9.60 28.78 -33.95
N LEU A 530 9.13 28.34 -32.79
CA LEU A 530 9.84 28.47 -31.51
C LEU A 530 9.64 27.23 -30.64
N ARG A 531 10.70 26.83 -29.95
CA ARG A 531 10.66 25.82 -28.90
C ARG A 531 10.98 26.46 -27.57
N ILE A 532 10.01 26.47 -26.67
CA ILE A 532 10.11 26.95 -25.29
C ILE A 532 10.24 25.73 -24.39
N GLU A 533 11.35 25.60 -23.67
CA GLU A 533 11.55 24.51 -22.73
C GLU A 533 11.64 25.05 -21.31
N VAL A 534 10.89 24.44 -20.40
CA VAL A 534 10.72 24.89 -19.02
C VAL A 534 11.20 23.81 -18.06
N PHE A 535 12.01 24.24 -17.10
CA PHE A 535 12.58 23.45 -16.03
C PHE A 535 11.98 23.92 -14.69
N PRO A 536 10.91 23.26 -14.21
CA PRO A 536 10.26 23.65 -12.97
C PRO A 536 10.98 23.05 -11.75
N ASP A 537 11.41 23.88 -10.81
CA ASP A 537 11.76 23.47 -9.45
C ASP A 537 10.54 23.52 -8.50
N VAL A 538 9.49 24.24 -8.91
CA VAL A 538 8.20 24.33 -8.21
C VAL A 538 7.30 23.13 -8.59
N PRO A 539 6.75 22.37 -7.62
CA PRO A 539 5.76 21.32 -7.88
C PRO A 539 4.43 21.85 -8.47
N ARG A 540 3.82 21.07 -9.37
CA ARG A 540 2.57 21.42 -10.07
C ARG A 540 1.36 21.41 -9.14
N GLY A 541 0.43 22.36 -9.31
CA GLY A 541 -0.91 22.31 -8.68
C GLY A 541 -1.01 22.70 -7.21
N MET A 542 0.09 23.19 -6.59
CA MET A 542 0.20 23.34 -5.12
C MET A 542 -0.08 24.75 -4.57
N GLY A 543 -0.58 25.70 -5.37
CA GLY A 543 -0.91 27.05 -4.89
C GLY A 543 0.29 27.97 -4.58
N MET A 544 1.51 27.55 -4.94
CA MET A 544 2.78 28.28 -4.70
C MET A 544 3.16 29.27 -5.83
N GLY A 545 2.16 29.80 -6.55
CA GLY A 545 2.40 30.75 -7.64
C GLY A 545 3.02 30.16 -8.91
N GLY A 546 2.89 28.85 -9.14
CA GLY A 546 3.51 28.18 -10.28
C GLY A 546 3.09 28.72 -11.66
N SER A 547 1.85 29.21 -11.80
CA SER A 547 1.36 29.83 -13.06
C SER A 547 2.05 31.17 -13.33
N ALA A 548 2.03 32.08 -12.35
CA ALA A 548 2.71 33.37 -12.43
C ALA A 548 4.24 33.23 -12.62
N ALA A 549 4.88 32.33 -11.86
CA ALA A 549 6.31 32.03 -12.00
C ALA A 549 6.67 31.54 -13.41
N LEU A 550 5.80 30.70 -13.99
CA LEU A 550 6.00 30.18 -15.34
C LEU A 550 5.80 31.27 -16.40
N ALA A 551 4.79 32.13 -16.25
CA ALA A 551 4.59 33.28 -17.13
C ALA A 551 5.80 34.21 -17.12
N VAL A 552 6.30 34.58 -15.94
CA VAL A 552 7.51 35.42 -15.79
C VAL A 552 8.74 34.75 -16.42
N ALA A 553 8.95 33.46 -16.18
CA ALA A 553 10.06 32.72 -16.76
C ALA A 553 10.02 32.75 -18.29
N ILE A 554 8.85 32.54 -18.90
CA ILE A 554 8.67 32.57 -20.35
C ILE A 554 8.90 33.98 -20.91
N VAL A 555 8.31 35.03 -20.30
CA VAL A 555 8.51 36.42 -20.73
C VAL A 555 9.99 36.79 -20.70
N ARG A 556 10.70 36.48 -19.61
CA ARG A 556 12.14 36.73 -19.49
C ARG A 556 12.96 35.92 -20.49
N ALA A 557 12.58 34.67 -20.77
CA ALA A 557 13.31 33.85 -21.74
C ALA A 557 13.12 34.37 -23.18
N LEU A 558 11.94 34.92 -23.51
CA LEU A 558 11.68 35.58 -24.78
C LEU A 558 12.42 36.91 -24.89
N ASP A 559 12.45 37.71 -23.81
CA ASP A 559 13.23 38.94 -23.73
C ASP A 559 14.72 38.69 -23.96
N ILE A 560 15.29 37.67 -23.33
CA ILE A 560 16.68 37.25 -23.52
C ILE A 560 16.93 36.81 -24.98
N HIS A 561 16.05 35.97 -25.54
CA HIS A 561 16.24 35.40 -26.88
C HIS A 561 16.11 36.45 -27.99
N TYR A 562 15.13 37.34 -27.89
CA TYR A 562 14.87 38.38 -28.89
C TYR A 562 15.51 39.74 -28.58
N ARG A 563 16.10 39.91 -27.39
CA ARG A 563 16.70 41.16 -26.89
C ARG A 563 15.69 42.31 -26.95
N LEU A 564 14.57 42.13 -26.25
CA LEU A 564 13.46 43.09 -26.25
C LEU A 564 13.68 44.26 -25.26
N ASP A 565 14.68 44.13 -24.37
CA ASP A 565 15.06 45.11 -23.34
C ASP A 565 13.90 45.46 -22.38
N LEU A 566 13.11 44.45 -22.00
CA LEU A 566 11.97 44.63 -21.09
C LEU A 566 12.43 44.96 -19.67
N SER A 567 11.81 45.98 -19.07
CA SER A 567 11.94 46.26 -17.64
C SER A 567 11.16 45.26 -16.78
N ASP A 568 11.55 45.11 -15.51
CA ASP A 568 10.79 44.26 -14.55
C ASP A 568 9.32 44.69 -14.44
N GLU A 569 9.01 45.98 -14.60
CA GLU A 569 7.62 46.47 -14.62
C GLU A 569 6.85 45.93 -15.82
N GLU A 570 7.45 45.93 -17.01
CA GLU A 570 6.85 45.39 -18.22
C GLU A 570 6.68 43.86 -18.14
N VAL A 571 7.67 43.15 -17.59
CA VAL A 571 7.58 41.71 -17.32
C VAL A 571 6.44 41.42 -16.35
N ASN A 572 6.34 42.19 -15.26
CA ASN A 572 5.28 42.07 -14.27
C ASN A 572 3.89 42.31 -14.89
N GLN A 573 3.77 43.32 -15.75
CA GLN A 573 2.51 43.67 -16.41
C GLN A 573 2.07 42.61 -17.43
N LEU A 574 2.99 42.06 -18.21
CA LEU A 574 2.72 40.94 -19.13
C LEU A 574 2.28 39.68 -18.37
N ALA A 575 2.97 39.34 -17.27
CA ALA A 575 2.60 38.23 -16.41
C ALA A 575 1.23 38.44 -15.73
N PHE A 576 0.93 39.66 -15.28
CA PHE A 576 -0.37 40.02 -14.69
C PHE A 576 -1.53 39.83 -15.69
N GLN A 577 -1.35 40.29 -16.93
CA GLN A 577 -2.35 40.12 -17.99
C GLN A 577 -2.56 38.64 -18.34
N SER A 578 -1.47 37.86 -18.37
CA SER A 578 -1.54 36.41 -18.55
C SER A 578 -2.36 35.72 -17.45
N GLU A 579 -2.14 36.12 -16.18
CA GLU A 579 -2.92 35.63 -15.04
C GLU A 579 -4.39 36.08 -15.07
N GLN A 580 -4.70 37.28 -15.58
CA GLN A 580 -6.08 37.73 -15.80
C GLN A 580 -6.81 36.84 -16.82
N ILE A 581 -6.12 36.45 -17.89
CA ILE A 581 -6.67 35.57 -18.92
C ILE A 581 -6.86 34.14 -18.38
N ALA A 582 -5.96 33.66 -17.53
CA ALA A 582 -6.01 32.31 -16.97
C ALA A 582 -7.02 32.17 -15.81
N HIS A 583 -7.06 33.14 -14.91
CA HIS A 583 -7.75 33.05 -13.61
C HIS A 583 -8.80 34.16 -13.38
N GLY A 584 -9.02 35.05 -14.34
CA GLY A 584 -10.08 36.06 -14.33
C GLY A 584 -9.73 37.31 -13.51
N SER A 585 -9.82 37.23 -12.18
CA SER A 585 -9.62 38.36 -11.26
C SER A 585 -8.47 38.13 -10.27
N PRO A 586 -7.21 38.07 -10.73
CA PRO A 586 -6.04 37.95 -9.85
C PRO A 586 -5.83 39.22 -8.99
N SER A 587 -5.25 39.06 -7.80
CA SER A 587 -4.90 40.20 -6.93
C SER A 587 -3.67 40.98 -7.40
N GLY A 588 -2.80 40.37 -8.20
CA GLY A 588 -1.54 40.95 -8.67
C GLY A 588 -0.31 40.60 -7.82
N ILE A 589 -0.49 40.00 -6.64
CA ILE A 589 0.63 39.66 -5.74
C ILE A 589 1.51 38.53 -6.30
N ASP A 590 0.92 37.55 -6.99
CA ASP A 590 1.63 36.34 -7.43
C ASP A 590 2.63 36.66 -8.55
N ASN A 591 2.22 37.44 -9.57
CA ASN A 591 3.13 37.94 -10.61
C ASN A 591 4.18 38.91 -10.05
N THR A 592 3.79 39.77 -9.12
CA THR A 592 4.71 40.73 -8.49
C THR A 592 5.83 39.99 -7.75
N LEU A 593 5.50 39.00 -6.91
CA LEU A 593 6.50 38.16 -6.23
C LEU A 593 7.35 37.35 -7.21
N ALA A 594 6.72 36.78 -8.24
CA ALA A 594 7.41 36.00 -9.25
C ALA A 594 8.43 36.82 -10.06
N THR A 595 8.16 38.10 -10.30
CA THR A 595 9.05 39.02 -11.02
C THR A 595 10.19 39.53 -10.12
N TYR A 596 9.86 40.18 -9.00
CA TYR A 596 10.88 40.89 -8.21
C TYR A 596 11.71 39.97 -7.31
N GLY A 597 11.19 38.78 -6.94
CA GLY A 597 11.95 37.79 -6.17
C GLY A 597 12.38 38.27 -4.79
N LYS A 598 11.66 39.22 -4.18
CA LYS A 598 11.97 39.80 -2.85
C LYS A 598 10.75 39.78 -1.93
N PRO A 599 10.93 39.66 -0.60
CA PRO A 599 9.84 39.81 0.35
C PRO A 599 9.21 41.21 0.23
N LEU A 600 7.89 41.29 0.23
CA LEU A 600 7.16 42.54 0.01
C LEU A 600 5.81 42.57 0.73
N ILE A 601 5.37 43.79 0.99
CA ILE A 601 4.01 44.13 1.38
C ILE A 601 3.29 44.55 0.10
N PHE A 602 2.15 43.91 -0.17
CA PHE A 602 1.34 44.17 -1.35
C PHE A 602 -0.05 44.62 -0.96
N ARG A 603 -0.58 45.65 -1.63
CA ARG A 603 -2.01 45.98 -1.58
C ARG A 603 -2.51 46.29 -2.98
N MET A 604 -3.59 45.63 -3.37
CA MET A 604 -4.24 45.88 -4.66
C MET A 604 -4.75 47.33 -4.73
N GLY A 605 -4.53 48.00 -5.85
CA GLY A 605 -4.89 49.40 -6.09
C GLY A 605 -4.56 49.82 -7.51
N ASN A 606 -4.80 51.08 -7.85
CA ASN A 606 -4.35 51.67 -9.11
C ASN A 606 -3.65 53.02 -8.85
N PRO A 607 -2.30 53.06 -8.79
CA PRO A 607 -1.38 51.91 -8.87
C PRO A 607 -1.42 51.01 -7.62
N PRO A 608 -0.97 49.75 -7.71
CA PRO A 608 -0.83 48.87 -6.53
C PRO A 608 0.24 49.40 -5.58
N LEU A 609 0.08 49.11 -4.29
CA LEU A 609 1.14 49.35 -3.30
C LEU A 609 2.09 48.16 -3.31
N ILE A 610 3.38 48.42 -3.51
CA ILE A 610 4.45 47.42 -3.46
C ILE A 610 5.57 48.02 -2.61
N GLU A 611 5.71 47.54 -1.37
CA GLU A 611 6.75 48.00 -0.45
C GLU A 611 7.67 46.83 -0.09
N PRO A 612 9.01 46.96 -0.21
CA PRO A 612 9.94 45.92 0.22
C PRO A 612 9.80 45.65 1.72
N LEU A 613 9.69 44.38 2.10
CA LEU A 613 9.69 43.98 3.51
C LEU A 613 11.10 43.57 3.93
N ASN A 614 11.71 44.35 4.81
CA ASN A 614 12.99 43.98 5.39
C ASN A 614 12.81 42.82 6.38
N ILE A 615 13.47 41.70 6.12
CA ILE A 615 13.52 40.54 7.02
C ILE A 615 14.95 40.44 7.58
N PRO A 616 15.21 40.89 8.84
CA PRO A 616 16.57 40.98 9.39
C PRO A 616 17.28 39.63 9.51
N LYS A 617 16.52 38.57 9.77
CA LYS A 617 17.01 37.18 9.82
C LYS A 617 16.07 36.28 9.02
N PRO A 618 16.60 35.37 8.17
CA PRO A 618 15.76 34.46 7.41
C PRO A 618 14.81 33.67 8.31
N LEU A 619 13.52 33.68 7.98
CA LEU A 619 12.48 32.92 8.65
C LEU A 619 12.64 31.45 8.28
N SER A 620 12.75 30.58 9.29
CA SER A 620 12.75 29.13 9.10
C SER A 620 11.31 28.65 8.93
N LEU A 621 10.97 28.17 7.73
CA LEU A 621 9.62 27.74 7.39
C LEU A 621 9.62 26.31 6.89
N VAL A 622 8.57 25.56 7.22
CA VAL A 622 8.25 24.28 6.58
C VAL A 622 7.01 24.46 5.72
N VAL A 623 7.12 24.12 4.44
CA VAL A 623 5.99 24.10 3.50
C VAL A 623 5.55 22.65 3.32
N ALA A 624 4.31 22.33 3.69
CA ALA A 624 3.73 21.01 3.57
C ALA A 624 2.62 20.97 2.53
N MET A 625 2.52 19.88 1.79
CA MET A 625 1.59 19.72 0.67
C MET A 625 0.54 18.66 0.98
N THR A 626 -0.72 19.01 0.77
CA THR A 626 -1.85 18.06 0.72
C THR A 626 -1.81 17.24 -0.58
N ARG A 627 -2.53 16.11 -0.62
CA ARG A 627 -2.60 15.25 -1.82
C ARG A 627 -3.63 15.73 -2.85
N THR A 628 -4.41 16.74 -2.49
CA THR A 628 -5.50 17.28 -3.30
C THR A 628 -5.08 18.62 -3.89
N GLU A 629 -5.09 18.73 -5.22
CA GLU A 629 -4.90 20.04 -5.88
C GLU A 629 -5.99 21.01 -5.39
N GLY A 630 -5.57 22.21 -4.96
CA GLY A 630 -6.51 23.20 -4.43
C GLY A 630 -7.48 23.66 -5.53
N LEU A 631 -8.79 23.53 -5.27
CA LEU A 631 -9.85 24.10 -6.13
C LEU A 631 -9.94 25.63 -5.96
N THR A 632 -8.82 26.34 -6.09
CA THR A 632 -8.65 27.77 -5.80
C THR A 632 -9.75 28.63 -6.41
N ALA A 633 -10.12 28.39 -7.68
CA ALA A 633 -11.18 29.13 -8.36
C ALA A 633 -12.56 28.95 -7.69
N ARG A 634 -12.89 27.72 -7.27
CA ARG A 634 -14.16 27.42 -6.59
C ARG A 634 -14.17 28.03 -5.19
N THR A 635 -13.06 27.93 -4.46
CA THR A 635 -12.93 28.52 -3.12
C THR A 635 -13.09 30.03 -3.16
N VAL A 636 -12.43 30.71 -4.09
CA VAL A 636 -12.57 32.17 -4.30
C VAL A 636 -14.01 32.55 -4.71
N GLN A 637 -14.64 31.77 -5.59
CA GLN A 637 -16.04 31.98 -5.97
C GLN A 637 -16.99 31.86 -4.76
N ASN A 638 -16.83 30.82 -3.94
CA ASN A 638 -17.64 30.61 -2.75
C ASN A 638 -17.53 31.79 -1.77
N VAL A 639 -16.31 32.32 -1.55
CA VAL A 639 -16.09 33.50 -0.70
C VAL A 639 -16.78 34.73 -1.30
N ARG A 640 -16.71 34.93 -2.62
CA ARG A 640 -17.38 36.05 -3.31
C ARG A 640 -18.90 35.98 -3.16
N GLU A 641 -19.49 34.80 -3.33
CA GLU A 641 -20.93 34.56 -3.17
C GLU A 641 -21.38 34.72 -1.71
N ALA A 642 -20.57 34.26 -0.76
CA ALA A 642 -20.87 34.42 0.67
C ALA A 642 -20.76 35.89 1.11
N ARG A 643 -19.76 36.63 0.63
CA ARG A 643 -19.64 38.09 0.83
C ARG A 643 -20.85 38.83 0.26
N ALA A 644 -21.32 38.48 -0.94
CA ALA A 644 -22.51 39.10 -1.54
C ALA A 644 -23.77 38.90 -0.68
N ARG A 645 -23.89 37.75 -0.01
CA ARG A 645 -24.99 37.47 0.93
C ARG A 645 -24.85 38.19 2.27
N GLN A 646 -23.62 38.35 2.77
CA GLN A 646 -23.35 38.96 4.09
C GLN A 646 -22.17 39.94 4.06
N PRO A 647 -22.31 41.11 3.40
CA PRO A 647 -21.18 42.00 3.14
C PRO A 647 -20.51 42.50 4.42
N GLN A 648 -21.29 42.95 5.41
CA GLN A 648 -20.73 43.50 6.66
C GLN A 648 -19.91 42.49 7.46
N LEU A 649 -20.28 41.21 7.44
CA LEU A 649 -19.54 40.16 8.15
C LEU A 649 -18.19 39.91 7.47
N TYR A 650 -18.21 39.73 6.15
CA TYR A 650 -16.99 39.42 5.39
C TYR A 650 -16.03 40.61 5.33
N GLU A 651 -16.51 41.86 5.22
CA GLU A 651 -15.64 43.04 5.32
C GLU A 651 -14.90 43.07 6.68
N LYS A 652 -15.60 42.78 7.79
CA LYS A 652 -14.94 42.71 9.12
C LYS A 652 -13.88 41.62 9.19
N ILE A 653 -14.13 40.46 8.57
CA ILE A 653 -13.11 39.39 8.51
C ILE A 653 -11.89 39.87 7.73
N PHE A 654 -12.09 40.54 6.58
CA PHE A 654 -10.98 41.08 5.80
C PHE A 654 -10.22 42.19 6.54
N ASP A 655 -10.92 43.08 7.25
CA ASP A 655 -10.30 44.14 8.06
C ASP A 655 -9.51 43.56 9.24
N ASN A 656 -10.00 42.48 9.84
CA ASN A 656 -9.26 41.76 10.88
C ASN A 656 -8.00 41.10 10.31
N ILE A 657 -8.08 40.46 9.13
CA ILE A 657 -6.89 39.91 8.45
C ILE A 657 -5.89 41.03 8.14
N ASP A 658 -6.36 42.18 7.68
CA ASP A 658 -5.51 43.36 7.40
C ASP A 658 -4.78 43.86 8.65
N ALA A 659 -5.48 43.94 9.78
CA ALA A 659 -4.88 44.32 11.06
C ALA A 659 -3.78 43.33 11.51
N LEU A 660 -3.97 42.02 11.28
CA LEU A 660 -2.94 41.01 11.55
C LEU A 660 -1.72 41.18 10.63
N VAL A 661 -1.95 41.51 9.35
CA VAL A 661 -0.88 41.77 8.39
C VAL A 661 -0.02 42.94 8.85
N LEU A 662 -0.63 44.06 9.22
CA LEU A 662 0.11 45.24 9.67
C LEU A 662 0.91 44.98 10.96
N GLN A 663 0.36 44.20 11.90
CA GLN A 663 1.08 43.77 13.10
C GLN A 663 2.24 42.81 12.76
N ALA A 664 2.03 41.91 11.80
CA ALA A 664 3.06 40.97 11.37
C ALA A 664 4.23 41.66 10.68
N VAL A 665 4.01 42.79 9.98
CA VAL A 665 5.11 43.62 9.45
C VAL A 665 6.07 44.05 10.57
N SER A 666 5.53 44.59 11.67
CA SER A 666 6.33 44.97 12.83
C SER A 666 7.02 43.75 13.46
N ALA A 667 6.30 42.64 13.67
CA ALA A 667 6.88 41.43 14.25
C ALA A 667 8.04 40.86 13.42
N VAL A 668 7.93 40.87 12.09
CA VAL A 668 9.01 40.46 11.18
C VAL A 668 10.22 41.39 11.27
N GLN A 669 9.99 42.71 11.28
CA GLN A 669 11.05 43.72 11.34
C GLN A 669 11.80 43.72 12.69
N ASP A 670 11.10 43.41 13.77
CA ASP A 670 11.66 43.32 15.12
C ASP A 670 12.23 41.92 15.43
N ASN A 671 12.14 40.97 14.49
CA ASN A 671 12.53 39.57 14.67
C ASN A 671 11.79 38.88 15.85
N ASP A 672 10.54 39.25 16.09
CA ASP A 672 9.65 38.65 17.08
C ASP A 672 8.87 37.48 16.45
N LEU A 673 9.53 36.33 16.38
CA LEU A 673 8.96 35.10 15.79
C LEU A 673 7.77 34.55 16.58
N ALA A 674 7.74 34.78 17.90
CA ALA A 674 6.67 34.31 18.76
C ALA A 674 5.36 35.03 18.41
N THR A 675 5.39 36.37 18.38
CA THR A 675 4.24 37.18 17.97
C THR A 675 3.83 36.85 16.53
N LEU A 676 4.78 36.70 15.61
CA LEU A 676 4.47 36.31 14.22
C LEU A 676 3.75 34.95 14.15
N GLY A 677 4.21 33.95 14.92
CA GLY A 677 3.58 32.64 14.99
C GLY A 677 2.15 32.69 15.54
N GLU A 678 1.92 33.49 16.57
CA GLU A 678 0.57 33.73 17.12
C GLU A 678 -0.35 34.38 16.08
N LEU A 679 0.12 35.43 15.39
CA LEU A 679 -0.65 36.10 14.33
C LEU A 679 -0.99 35.15 13.18
N MET A 680 -0.07 34.25 12.78
CA MET A 680 -0.34 33.21 11.79
C MET A 680 -1.45 32.25 12.26
N ASN A 681 -1.45 31.87 13.54
CA ASN A 681 -2.46 30.97 14.10
C ASN A 681 -3.85 31.62 14.16
N VAL A 682 -3.92 32.90 14.56
CA VAL A 682 -5.17 33.68 14.54
C VAL A 682 -5.68 33.85 13.11
N CYS A 683 -4.78 34.13 12.17
CA CYS A 683 -5.12 34.24 10.75
C CYS A 683 -5.74 32.95 10.22
N GLN A 684 -5.22 31.77 10.59
CA GLN A 684 -5.85 30.50 10.22
C GLN A 684 -7.30 30.37 10.75
N GLY A 685 -7.58 30.88 11.94
CA GLY A 685 -8.94 30.94 12.48
C GLY A 685 -9.88 31.78 11.62
N LEU A 686 -9.40 32.93 11.12
CA LEU A 686 -10.16 33.78 10.19
C LEU A 686 -10.34 33.11 8.81
N LEU A 687 -9.34 32.39 8.32
CA LEU A 687 -9.44 31.62 7.07
C LEU A 687 -10.43 30.45 7.20
N ASN A 688 -10.51 29.82 8.38
CA ASN A 688 -11.57 28.86 8.70
C ASN A 688 -12.96 29.52 8.68
N ALA A 689 -13.09 30.73 9.21
CA ALA A 689 -14.36 31.49 9.15
C ALA A 689 -14.78 31.83 7.71
N LEU A 690 -13.81 32.02 6.80
CA LEU A 690 -14.06 32.17 5.36
C LEU A 690 -14.42 30.84 4.65
N GLN A 691 -14.36 29.70 5.37
CA GLN A 691 -14.61 28.34 4.84
C GLN A 691 -13.66 27.94 3.71
N VAL A 692 -12.40 28.36 3.80
CA VAL A 692 -11.37 28.08 2.77
C VAL A 692 -10.39 26.98 3.19
N SER A 693 -10.46 26.48 4.42
CA SER A 693 -9.67 25.34 4.88
C SER A 693 -10.38 24.00 4.63
N THR A 694 -9.64 22.90 4.76
CA THR A 694 -10.15 21.52 4.63
C THR A 694 -9.69 20.66 5.80
N PRO A 695 -10.35 19.52 6.10
CA PRO A 695 -9.88 18.61 7.15
C PRO A 695 -8.43 18.16 6.96
N GLU A 696 -7.98 18.02 5.71
CA GLU A 696 -6.59 17.66 5.37
C GLU A 696 -5.60 18.79 5.72
N LEU A 697 -5.93 20.04 5.38
CA LEU A 697 -5.15 21.22 5.77
C LEU A 697 -5.09 21.38 7.29
N GLU A 698 -6.23 21.25 7.97
CA GLU A 698 -6.30 21.34 9.45
C GLU A 698 -5.49 20.23 10.12
N ARG A 699 -5.49 19.01 9.55
CA ARG A 699 -4.64 17.91 10.04
C ARG A 699 -3.17 18.28 9.96
N LEU A 700 -2.70 18.78 8.81
CA LEU A 700 -1.31 19.20 8.61
C LEU A 700 -0.91 20.34 9.55
N ILE A 701 -1.77 21.35 9.70
CA ILE A 701 -1.56 22.48 10.63
C ILE A 701 -1.44 21.97 12.06
N GLY A 702 -2.33 21.06 12.47
CA GLY A 702 -2.29 20.44 13.79
C GLY A 702 -1.04 19.61 14.03
N VAL A 703 -0.56 18.88 13.03
CA VAL A 703 0.70 18.12 13.11
C VAL A 703 1.89 19.06 13.27
N ALA A 704 1.98 20.11 12.45
CA ALA A 704 3.07 21.07 12.51
C ALA A 704 3.15 21.76 13.89
N ARG A 705 2.01 22.21 14.42
CA ARG A 705 1.93 22.84 15.75
C ARG A 705 2.31 21.87 16.88
N ARG A 706 1.85 20.61 16.82
CA ARG A 706 2.22 19.58 17.82
C ARG A 706 3.71 19.22 17.77
N ALA A 707 4.33 19.34 16.60
CA ALA A 707 5.77 19.17 16.42
C ALA A 707 6.59 20.40 16.84
N GLY A 708 5.94 21.47 17.32
CA GLY A 708 6.59 22.63 17.89
C GLY A 708 6.69 23.85 16.97
N ALA A 709 5.99 23.88 15.83
CA ALA A 709 5.92 25.11 15.03
C ALA A 709 5.27 26.24 15.83
N LEU A 710 5.87 27.43 15.83
CA LEU A 710 5.36 28.64 16.50
C LEU A 710 4.00 29.06 15.92
N GLY A 711 3.85 28.95 14.61
CA GLY A 711 2.60 29.20 13.92
C GLY A 711 2.47 28.36 12.66
N ALA A 712 1.26 27.91 12.34
CA ALA A 712 1.01 27.20 11.08
C ALA A 712 -0.36 27.56 10.51
N LYS A 713 -0.43 27.71 9.19
CA LYS A 713 -1.65 28.06 8.47
C LYS A 713 -1.60 27.62 7.01
N LEU A 714 -2.74 27.55 6.36
CA LEU A 714 -2.79 27.37 4.90
C LEU A 714 -2.12 28.55 4.20
N THR A 715 -1.61 28.34 2.99
CA THR A 715 -1.11 29.41 2.10
C THR A 715 -1.78 29.28 0.73
N GLY A 716 -2.10 30.42 0.11
CA GLY A 716 -2.78 30.47 -1.18
C GLY A 716 -4.31 30.44 -1.10
N GLY A 717 -4.97 29.88 -2.12
CA GLY A 717 -6.41 30.01 -2.31
C GLY A 717 -7.30 29.12 -1.42
N GLY A 718 -6.75 28.08 -0.79
CA GLY A 718 -7.51 27.13 0.02
C GLY A 718 -8.32 26.09 -0.79
N GLY A 719 -9.02 25.20 -0.09
CA GLY A 719 -9.73 24.04 -0.68
C GLY A 719 -8.83 22.87 -1.07
N GLY A 720 -7.65 22.77 -0.44
CA GLY A 720 -6.51 21.92 -0.82
C GLY A 720 -5.25 22.76 -0.99
N GLY A 721 -4.12 22.17 -1.37
CA GLY A 721 -2.86 22.88 -1.61
C GLY A 721 -1.83 22.74 -0.49
N ALA A 722 -1.37 23.87 0.07
CA ALA A 722 -0.19 23.92 0.93
C ALA A 722 -0.43 24.57 2.30
N VAL A 723 0.35 24.14 3.29
CA VAL A 723 0.46 24.69 4.64
C VAL A 723 1.86 25.27 4.81
N ILE A 724 1.95 26.42 5.46
CA ILE A 724 3.22 27.00 5.92
C ILE A 724 3.28 26.92 7.45
N ALA A 725 4.43 26.53 7.98
CA ALA A 725 4.70 26.45 9.40
C ALA A 725 5.98 27.21 9.74
N LEU A 726 5.89 28.17 10.66
CA LEU A 726 7.00 28.94 11.20
C LEU A 726 7.70 28.14 12.31
N CYS A 727 9.00 27.96 12.18
CA CYS A 727 9.84 27.15 13.06
C CYS A 727 10.93 28.02 13.71
N ASP A 728 11.40 27.59 14.88
CA ASP A 728 12.53 28.21 15.58
C ASP A 728 13.51 27.12 16.02
N GLY A 729 14.46 26.81 15.13
CA GLY A 729 15.46 25.75 15.33
C GLY A 729 14.95 24.30 15.20
N ASN A 730 13.66 24.08 14.92
CA ASN A 730 13.01 22.76 14.90
C ASN A 730 12.34 22.40 13.56
N ALA A 731 12.77 23.01 12.45
CA ALA A 731 12.18 22.75 11.13
C ALA A 731 12.27 21.28 10.70
N GLU A 732 13.37 20.59 11.04
CA GLU A 732 13.57 19.17 10.71
C GLU A 732 12.57 18.26 11.47
N ASP A 733 12.29 18.57 12.74
CA ASP A 733 11.30 17.84 13.54
C ASP A 733 9.89 18.02 12.98
N VAL A 734 9.54 19.26 12.61
CA VAL A 734 8.26 19.60 12.00
C VAL A 734 8.11 18.92 10.63
N GLN A 735 9.14 18.96 9.78
CA GLN A 735 9.15 18.27 8.49
C GLN A 735 8.98 16.75 8.68
N THR A 736 9.76 16.14 9.56
CA THR A 736 9.70 14.70 9.85
C THR A 736 8.33 14.27 10.37
N ALA A 737 7.72 15.07 11.25
CA ALA A 737 6.39 14.79 11.78
C ALA A 737 5.31 14.79 10.67
N ILE A 738 5.44 15.69 9.69
CA ILE A 738 4.55 15.77 8.54
C ILE A 738 4.78 14.61 7.57
N GLU A 739 6.04 14.26 7.29
CA GLU A 739 6.39 13.14 6.40
C GLU A 739 5.96 11.78 6.96
N ARG A 740 6.04 11.58 8.28
CA ARG A 740 5.51 10.38 8.96
C ARG A 740 4.01 10.19 8.79
N GLN A 741 3.27 11.27 8.49
CA GLN A 741 1.84 11.22 8.20
C GLN A 741 1.55 10.95 6.71
N GLY A 742 2.60 10.71 5.91
CA GLY A 742 2.53 10.38 4.49
C GLY A 742 2.35 11.60 3.58
N PHE A 743 2.73 12.79 4.02
CA PHE A 743 2.69 14.03 3.24
C PHE A 743 4.08 14.47 2.79
N HIS A 744 4.15 15.25 1.72
CA HIS A 744 5.40 15.87 1.31
C HIS A 744 5.58 17.21 2.04
N ALA A 745 6.77 17.44 2.59
CA ALA A 745 7.15 18.70 3.19
C ALA A 745 8.56 19.11 2.77
N ILE A 746 8.81 20.43 2.74
CA ILE A 746 10.11 21.01 2.44
C ILE A 746 10.43 22.10 3.46
N SER A 747 11.65 22.07 4.01
CA SER A 747 12.18 23.15 4.83
C SER A 747 12.80 24.22 3.95
N ILE A 748 12.50 25.48 4.22
CA ILE A 748 13.00 26.65 3.48
C ILE A 748 13.41 27.77 4.45
N LEU A 749 14.28 28.65 3.96
CA LEU A 749 14.60 29.91 4.63
C LEU A 749 14.03 31.06 3.79
N ALA A 750 13.10 31.83 4.35
CA ALA A 750 12.51 33.00 3.69
C ALA A 750 13.13 34.28 4.25
N GLY A 751 13.83 35.05 3.42
CA GLY A 751 14.49 36.29 3.83
C GLY A 751 14.97 37.09 2.62
N ASN A 752 15.68 38.18 2.90
CA ASN A 752 16.45 38.85 1.86
C ASN A 752 17.49 37.85 1.34
N GLN A 753 17.52 37.59 0.02
CA GLN A 753 18.64 36.84 -0.56
C GLN A 753 19.94 37.61 -0.29
N PRO A 754 21.06 36.91 0.03
CA PRO A 754 22.35 37.56 0.24
C PRO A 754 22.84 38.34 -0.97
#